data_AF-A0A0K6FRG4-F1
#
_entry.id   AF-A0A0K6FRG4-F1
#
_cell.length_a   1.000
_cell.length_b   1.000
_cell.length_c   1.000
_cell.angle_alpha   90.00
_cell.angle_beta   90.00
_cell.angle_gamma   90.00
#
_symmetry.space_group_name_H-M   'P 1'
#
loop_
_entity.id
_entity.type
_entity.pdbx_description
1 polymer ?
#
loop_
_entity_poly.entity_id
_entity_poly.type
_entity_poly.pdbx_seq_one_letter_code
_entity_poly.pdbx_strand_id
1 'polypeptide(L)'
;MSTFSRIAAVVVFLFSVGLLVSALPSPRGDDSWSIVGADTIPLCGVLAKFFVEVKACLEAIALCQDIVAVKLQIVAFVGLLKGCTADLVKIGADVKIAAEVQASIVTCFVSFLNLLVKVCVDLTAKFGLKIIVALCAEIDVCLHALLVQLNVCIHDVLALIVKGCTESVVVRDLEDQLLSSDDELYEEETHSPAPSRPSKRTRTSTSSSKPKPPRKKYVKGKQGGLQGIMKMPIEVFMEIAHHVHPGDLTSLIRTSKFFRSMLLNRSAILVWQRALGGVPELPPCPTGMVEPQYTALMFSKNCTICGAVAKSKPDPYLRVRLCSSCRETQLEERLKSYPQPGANFLPSTMNIKRSKKSINKHPAYYLRAQKEKFDRLENEFIHNNDKKGLAEWRLQQHKSWGIQCKEARKLMEYLNSATASRQGELKDIKSERLGQIHERLRALGWEDKYFYFYKDDEEKQWNSLVGAPKPLTDRVWTNMLPKLIQLLEENRPHIDEFDRQDRLSARTRKVRDLLRQLKRETHPYQPIVDALKLERPPIQIGDYTLEPGLLLLNPFPDDHVLDSWGLVTDLYEEENTIEQVEKLFGERREAICRKLLEWRTRAEEQLVEQYKSSFTAGTRFVMDDEAFLTVQGSTDATKDLPNHTRFLLRADTVFMPKATESSSKVDQEHGPIATCVHFPDIPCLRNNYPLRSDSVYGHDDQDAEKKSLDCYVRHAGKESIVKALLEELEMPDVAHVELQDMGKVFACGRCDHRQVMGWDALVDHYHLKRRDWLGNHFIRNTYRTRHPVIFNNLHDLGHINPKPLVRIAPNEDNTTLSSQNSTSQCILCHGADLRRSFKLASQMIEHMRDIHGTAEPVKDLHYVDVTRQVDQIRFMVHYDRRAWVQKWDCFHDSQGAGGAAETTLESAS
;
A
#
# COMPACT_ATOMS: atom_id res chain seq x y z
N MET A 1 -15.52 -7.03 -9.66
CA MET A 1 -16.12 -5.80 -10.23
C MET A 1 -16.08 -4.58 -9.28
N SER A 2 -14.92 -4.20 -8.72
CA SER A 2 -14.80 -3.06 -7.75
C SER A 2 -14.10 -1.81 -8.31
N THR A 3 -13.79 -1.76 -9.61
CA THR A 3 -13.10 -0.62 -10.24
C THR A 3 -14.01 0.58 -10.53
N PHE A 4 -15.34 0.41 -10.50
CA PHE A 4 -16.27 1.50 -10.85
C PHE A 4 -16.57 2.51 -9.73
N SER A 5 -16.19 2.23 -8.47
CA SER A 5 -16.39 3.18 -7.37
C SER A 5 -15.39 4.37 -7.42
N ARG A 6 -14.30 4.26 -8.18
CA ARG A 6 -13.25 5.31 -8.22
C ARG A 6 -13.64 6.51 -9.07
N ILE A 7 -14.46 6.35 -10.11
CA ILE A 7 -14.86 7.49 -10.96
C ILE A 7 -15.90 8.35 -10.26
N ALA A 8 -16.91 7.73 -9.62
CA ALA A 8 -17.85 8.43 -8.75
C ALA A 8 -17.14 9.08 -7.56
N ALA A 9 -16.13 8.42 -6.96
CA ALA A 9 -15.30 9.02 -5.93
C ALA A 9 -14.46 10.21 -6.44
N VAL A 10 -13.93 10.16 -7.67
CA VAL A 10 -13.18 11.27 -8.29
C VAL A 10 -14.11 12.41 -8.68
N VAL A 11 -15.30 12.13 -9.19
CA VAL A 11 -16.32 13.16 -9.48
C VAL A 11 -16.82 13.76 -8.17
N VAL A 12 -17.18 12.97 -7.16
CA VAL A 12 -17.52 13.44 -5.80
C VAL A 12 -16.34 14.16 -5.13
N PHE A 13 -15.09 13.77 -5.40
CA PHE A 13 -13.87 14.46 -4.97
C PHE A 13 -13.71 15.81 -5.69
N LEU A 14 -13.92 15.88 -7.00
CA LEU A 14 -13.90 17.13 -7.77
C LEU A 14 -15.06 18.06 -7.38
N PHE A 15 -16.22 17.51 -7.03
CA PHE A 15 -17.36 18.23 -6.47
C PHE A 15 -17.13 18.71 -5.02
N SER A 16 -16.34 17.98 -4.22
CA SER A 16 -16.00 18.36 -2.84
C SER A 16 -14.78 19.28 -2.73
N VAL A 17 -13.87 19.25 -3.70
CA VAL A 17 -12.72 20.16 -3.87
C VAL A 17 -13.11 21.47 -4.56
N GLY A 18 -14.35 21.57 -5.07
CA GLY A 18 -14.92 22.80 -5.62
C GLY A 18 -14.90 24.04 -4.72
N LEU A 19 -14.57 23.90 -3.43
CA LEU A 19 -14.32 25.01 -2.50
C LEU A 19 -12.86 25.54 -2.50
N LEU A 20 -11.93 24.91 -3.23
CA LEU A 20 -10.55 25.39 -3.42
C LEU A 20 -10.33 26.03 -4.81
N VAL A 21 -11.31 25.95 -5.70
CA VAL A 21 -11.22 26.53 -7.04
C VAL A 21 -11.91 27.90 -7.07
N SER A 22 -11.23 28.90 -6.50
CA SER A 22 -11.53 30.32 -6.76
C SER A 22 -10.33 31.07 -7.35
N ALA A 23 -9.33 30.33 -7.81
CA ALA A 23 -8.10 30.87 -8.39
C ALA A 23 -7.61 30.09 -9.63
N LEU A 24 -8.52 29.44 -10.39
CA LEU A 24 -8.17 29.00 -11.74
C LEU A 24 -8.10 30.24 -12.66
N PRO A 25 -6.99 30.50 -13.36
CA PRO A 25 -7.03 31.33 -14.55
C PRO A 25 -8.01 30.72 -15.56
N SER A 26 -8.74 31.56 -16.30
CA SER A 26 -9.49 31.11 -17.47
C SER A 26 -8.52 30.38 -18.41
N PRO A 27 -8.82 29.16 -18.87
CA PRO A 27 -8.05 28.55 -19.94
C PRO A 27 -8.18 29.47 -21.15
N ARG A 28 -7.11 30.20 -21.48
CA ARG A 28 -6.88 30.63 -22.85
C ARG A 28 -6.13 29.46 -23.48
N GLY A 29 -6.86 28.50 -24.01
CA GLY A 29 -6.34 27.30 -24.68
C GLY A 29 -7.52 26.53 -25.28
N ASP A 30 -7.74 26.76 -26.58
CA ASP A 30 -8.76 26.20 -27.48
C ASP A 30 -10.12 25.79 -26.91
N ASP A 31 -11.12 26.66 -27.15
CA ASP A 31 -12.56 26.43 -26.95
C ASP A 31 -13.17 25.33 -27.86
N SER A 32 -12.34 24.58 -28.57
CA SER A 32 -12.75 23.62 -29.60
C SER A 32 -13.02 22.24 -29.00
N TRP A 33 -14.26 21.97 -28.61
CA TRP A 33 -14.75 20.60 -28.34
C TRP A 33 -14.96 19.84 -29.66
N SER A 34 -13.90 19.78 -30.48
CA SER A 34 -13.92 19.18 -31.82
C SER A 34 -13.36 17.77 -31.78
N ILE A 35 -14.16 16.80 -32.21
CA ILE A 35 -13.73 15.41 -32.37
C ILE A 35 -13.19 15.18 -33.78
N VAL A 36 -11.96 14.68 -33.88
CA VAL A 36 -11.37 14.24 -35.16
C VAL A 36 -12.18 13.07 -35.72
N GLY A 37 -12.60 13.15 -36.98
CA GLY A 37 -13.36 12.06 -37.64
C GLY A 37 -14.88 12.08 -37.43
N ALA A 38 -15.46 13.22 -37.01
CA ALA A 38 -16.91 13.37 -36.80
C ALA A 38 -17.76 13.04 -38.05
N ASP A 39 -17.26 13.34 -39.26
CA ASP A 39 -17.98 13.10 -40.52
C ASP A 39 -17.77 11.68 -41.09
N THR A 40 -16.85 10.89 -40.53
CA THR A 40 -16.41 9.61 -41.09
C THR A 40 -16.63 8.42 -40.15
N ILE A 41 -16.71 8.64 -38.84
CA ILE A 41 -16.90 7.60 -37.84
C ILE A 41 -18.23 7.84 -37.09
N PRO A 42 -19.21 6.93 -37.17
CA PRO A 42 -20.52 7.10 -36.53
C PRO A 42 -20.46 7.45 -35.04
N LEU A 43 -19.53 6.80 -34.31
CA LEU A 43 -19.23 7.10 -32.91
C LEU A 43 -18.80 8.56 -32.68
N CYS A 44 -17.91 9.06 -33.53
CA CYS A 44 -17.40 10.42 -33.44
C CYS A 44 -18.49 11.44 -33.79
N GLY A 45 -19.36 11.13 -34.74
CA GLY A 45 -20.51 11.98 -35.09
C GLY A 45 -21.51 12.13 -33.94
N VAL A 46 -21.84 11.02 -33.25
CA VAL A 46 -22.71 11.05 -32.05
C VAL A 46 -22.08 11.88 -30.94
N LEU A 47 -20.79 11.66 -30.64
CA LEU A 47 -20.09 12.40 -29.60
C LEU A 47 -19.92 13.89 -29.95
N ALA A 48 -19.64 14.23 -31.20
CA ALA A 48 -19.48 15.61 -31.65
C ALA A 48 -20.79 16.40 -31.47
N LYS A 49 -21.92 15.79 -31.86
CA LYS A 49 -23.26 16.37 -31.63
C LYS A 49 -23.53 16.57 -30.13
N PHE A 50 -23.26 15.54 -29.33
CA PHE A 50 -23.43 15.62 -27.87
C PHE A 50 -22.62 16.75 -27.26
N PHE A 51 -21.35 16.91 -27.63
CA PHE A 51 -20.48 17.95 -27.08
C PHE A 51 -20.97 19.36 -27.41
N VAL A 52 -21.51 19.60 -28.61
CA VAL A 52 -22.11 20.90 -28.96
C VAL A 52 -23.33 21.20 -28.09
N GLU A 53 -24.24 20.25 -27.96
CA GLU A 53 -25.49 20.44 -27.20
C GLU A 53 -25.24 20.57 -25.70
N VAL A 54 -24.31 19.76 -25.15
CA VAL A 54 -24.01 19.74 -23.72
C VAL A 54 -23.21 20.98 -23.27
N LYS A 55 -22.35 21.54 -24.15
CA LYS A 55 -21.65 22.81 -23.90
C LYS A 55 -22.64 23.95 -23.73
N ALA A 56 -23.56 24.11 -24.69
CA ALA A 56 -24.59 25.15 -24.67
C ALA A 56 -25.50 25.02 -23.45
N CYS A 57 -25.84 23.77 -23.06
CA CYS A 57 -26.65 23.51 -21.88
C CYS A 57 -25.93 23.90 -20.58
N LEU A 58 -24.64 23.55 -20.42
CA LEU A 58 -23.84 23.94 -19.25
C LEU A 58 -23.67 25.46 -19.12
N GLU A 59 -23.47 26.15 -20.23
CA GLU A 59 -23.40 27.61 -20.26
C GLU A 59 -24.75 28.25 -19.87
N ALA A 60 -25.87 27.69 -20.34
CA ALA A 60 -27.21 28.13 -19.94
C ALA A 60 -27.48 27.90 -18.43
N ILE A 61 -27.02 26.77 -17.88
CA ILE A 61 -27.11 26.48 -16.44
C ILE A 61 -26.32 27.52 -15.64
N ALA A 62 -25.10 27.87 -16.08
CA ALA A 62 -24.25 28.85 -15.41
C ALA A 62 -24.91 30.25 -15.32
N LEU A 63 -25.73 30.62 -16.31
CA LEU A 63 -26.42 31.91 -16.40
C LEU A 63 -27.71 31.99 -15.56
N CYS A 64 -28.24 30.87 -15.07
CA CYS A 64 -29.48 30.84 -14.29
C CYS A 64 -29.36 31.69 -13.01
N GLN A 65 -30.41 32.48 -12.74
CA GLN A 65 -30.49 33.38 -11.58
C GLN A 65 -31.43 32.85 -10.48
N ASP A 66 -32.25 31.86 -10.79
CA ASP A 66 -33.18 31.25 -9.85
C ASP A 66 -33.18 29.72 -9.96
N ILE A 67 -33.64 29.09 -8.89
CA ILE A 67 -33.64 27.63 -8.73
C ILE A 67 -34.60 26.90 -9.67
N VAL A 68 -35.66 27.56 -10.15
CA VAL A 68 -36.64 26.96 -11.06
C VAL A 68 -36.02 26.84 -12.45
N ALA A 69 -35.32 27.88 -12.90
CA ALA A 69 -34.54 27.86 -14.13
C ALA A 69 -33.42 26.79 -14.08
N VAL A 70 -32.68 26.70 -12.97
CA VAL A 70 -31.65 25.66 -12.79
C VAL A 70 -32.24 24.26 -12.90
N LYS A 71 -33.39 24.00 -12.25
CA LYS A 71 -34.05 22.68 -12.32
C LYS A 71 -34.49 22.31 -13.73
N LEU A 72 -35.07 23.25 -14.48
CA LEU A 72 -35.47 23.03 -15.88
C LEU A 72 -34.26 22.70 -16.76
N GLN A 73 -33.16 23.43 -16.61
CA GLN A 73 -31.95 23.18 -17.38
C GLN A 73 -31.24 21.88 -17.00
N ILE A 74 -31.28 21.47 -15.73
CA ILE A 74 -30.75 20.16 -15.31
C ILE A 74 -31.55 19.01 -15.92
N VAL A 75 -32.87 19.14 -16.04
CA VAL A 75 -33.69 18.14 -16.76
C VAL A 75 -33.28 18.03 -18.23
N ALA A 76 -33.02 19.17 -18.90
CA ALA A 76 -32.52 19.18 -20.27
C ALA A 76 -31.13 18.54 -20.38
N PHE A 77 -30.22 18.86 -19.47
CA PHE A 77 -28.86 18.29 -19.39
C PHE A 77 -28.87 16.77 -19.19
N VAL A 78 -29.70 16.28 -18.26
CA VAL A 78 -29.91 14.84 -18.03
C VAL A 78 -30.48 14.16 -19.27
N GLY A 79 -31.38 14.84 -20.00
CA GLY A 79 -31.90 14.37 -21.29
C GLY A 79 -30.80 14.15 -22.34
N LEU A 80 -29.83 15.08 -22.44
CA LEU A 80 -28.69 14.96 -23.35
C LEU A 80 -27.78 13.78 -22.99
N LEU A 81 -27.47 13.59 -21.70
CA LEU A 81 -26.66 12.46 -21.23
C LEU A 81 -27.31 11.11 -21.55
N LYS A 82 -28.63 10.98 -21.28
CA LYS A 82 -29.39 9.76 -21.58
C LYS A 82 -29.49 9.50 -23.08
N GLY A 83 -29.73 10.55 -23.88
CA GLY A 83 -29.80 10.47 -25.33
C GLY A 83 -28.48 9.98 -25.94
N CYS A 84 -27.36 10.58 -25.55
CA CYS A 84 -26.04 10.16 -26.02
C CYS A 84 -25.73 8.71 -25.61
N THR A 85 -26.03 8.33 -24.36
CA THR A 85 -25.84 6.94 -23.90
C THR A 85 -26.64 5.96 -24.76
N ALA A 86 -27.92 6.25 -25.04
CA ALA A 86 -28.76 5.41 -25.88
C ALA A 86 -28.26 5.29 -27.33
N ASP A 87 -27.71 6.37 -27.89
CA ASP A 87 -27.12 6.35 -29.22
C ASP A 87 -25.79 5.57 -29.25
N LEU A 88 -24.97 5.65 -28.20
CA LEU A 88 -23.76 4.82 -28.06
C LEU A 88 -24.09 3.33 -27.91
N VAL A 89 -25.17 2.97 -27.21
CA VAL A 89 -25.64 1.57 -27.12
C VAL A 89 -25.95 0.99 -28.51
N LYS A 90 -26.51 1.79 -29.42
CA LYS A 90 -26.82 1.36 -30.80
C LYS A 90 -25.57 1.09 -31.65
N ILE A 91 -24.42 1.67 -31.29
CA ILE A 91 -23.17 1.50 -32.03
C ILE A 91 -22.51 0.16 -31.70
N GLY A 92 -22.65 -0.34 -30.46
CA GLY A 92 -22.05 -1.60 -30.03
C GLY A 92 -20.62 -1.46 -29.47
N ALA A 93 -19.98 -2.60 -29.21
CA ALA A 93 -18.67 -2.69 -28.57
C ALA A 93 -17.49 -2.71 -29.57
N ASP A 94 -16.28 -2.43 -29.09
CA ASP A 94 -15.00 -2.61 -29.79
C ASP A 94 -14.84 -1.85 -31.12
N VAL A 95 -15.27 -0.59 -31.15
CA VAL A 95 -15.07 0.30 -32.30
C VAL A 95 -13.57 0.63 -32.41
N LYS A 96 -12.92 0.08 -33.45
CA LYS A 96 -11.51 0.39 -33.75
C LYS A 96 -11.37 1.80 -34.28
N ILE A 97 -10.68 2.66 -33.53
CA ILE A 97 -10.39 4.05 -33.89
C ILE A 97 -8.88 4.30 -33.85
N ALA A 98 -8.39 5.24 -34.67
CA ALA A 98 -7.00 5.65 -34.64
C ALA A 98 -6.65 6.37 -33.32
N ALA A 99 -5.39 6.28 -32.90
CA ALA A 99 -4.92 6.89 -31.64
C ALA A 99 -5.18 8.40 -31.57
N GLU A 100 -5.09 9.10 -32.71
CA GLU A 100 -5.39 10.54 -32.81
C GLU A 100 -6.87 10.86 -32.54
N VAL A 101 -7.78 10.01 -33.02
CA VAL A 101 -9.22 10.13 -32.76
C VAL A 101 -9.53 9.84 -31.29
N GLN A 102 -8.90 8.80 -30.74
CA GLN A 102 -9.04 8.44 -29.32
C GLN A 102 -8.55 9.57 -28.40
N ALA A 103 -7.40 10.19 -28.70
CA ALA A 103 -6.86 11.32 -27.95
C ALA A 103 -7.78 12.55 -27.99
N SER A 104 -8.40 12.82 -29.14
CA SER A 104 -9.38 13.91 -29.31
C SER A 104 -10.65 13.68 -28.47
N ILE A 105 -11.17 12.45 -28.42
CA ILE A 105 -12.30 12.06 -27.57
C ILE A 105 -11.95 12.24 -26.09
N VAL A 106 -10.78 11.73 -25.66
CA VAL A 106 -10.30 11.85 -24.27
C VAL A 106 -10.22 13.33 -23.86
N THR A 107 -9.66 14.19 -24.72
CA THR A 107 -9.53 15.63 -24.46
C THR A 107 -10.88 16.34 -24.31
N CYS A 108 -11.86 15.99 -25.14
CA CYS A 108 -13.22 16.55 -25.05
C CYS A 108 -13.91 16.15 -23.74
N PHE A 109 -13.80 14.87 -23.33
CA PHE A 109 -14.38 14.41 -22.07
C PHE A 109 -13.72 15.06 -20.84
N VAL A 110 -12.39 15.20 -20.82
CA VAL A 110 -11.68 15.92 -19.75
C VAL A 110 -12.16 17.37 -19.66
N SER A 111 -12.31 18.05 -20.80
CA SER A 111 -12.78 19.44 -20.85
C SER A 111 -14.23 19.60 -20.39
N PHE A 112 -15.10 18.67 -20.81
CA PHE A 112 -16.49 18.61 -20.39
C PHE A 112 -16.63 18.41 -18.87
N LEU A 113 -15.89 17.44 -18.29
CA LEU A 113 -15.91 17.18 -16.86
C LEU A 113 -15.41 18.38 -16.05
N ASN A 114 -14.37 19.07 -16.53
CA ASN A 114 -13.86 20.29 -15.90
C ASN A 114 -14.89 21.44 -15.94
N LEU A 115 -15.59 21.64 -17.06
CA LEU A 115 -16.64 22.66 -17.16
C LEU A 115 -17.83 22.33 -16.24
N LEU A 116 -18.25 21.07 -16.19
CA LEU A 116 -19.33 20.62 -15.31
C LEU A 116 -19.00 20.91 -13.84
N VAL A 117 -17.79 20.58 -13.39
CA VAL A 117 -17.33 20.88 -12.02
C VAL A 117 -17.39 22.39 -11.74
N LYS A 118 -16.91 23.22 -12.68
CA LYS A 118 -16.96 24.69 -12.54
C LYS A 118 -18.38 25.22 -12.40
N VAL A 119 -19.30 24.76 -13.25
CA VAL A 119 -20.73 25.14 -13.17
C VAL A 119 -21.31 24.74 -11.81
N CYS A 120 -20.97 23.57 -11.30
CA CYS A 120 -21.46 23.11 -10.00
C CYS A 120 -20.89 23.91 -8.82
N VAL A 121 -19.65 24.39 -8.91
CA VAL A 121 -19.06 25.34 -7.96
C VAL A 121 -19.82 26.66 -7.98
N ASP A 122 -20.06 27.23 -9.16
CA ASP A 122 -20.77 28.50 -9.34
C ASP A 122 -22.21 28.40 -8.81
N LEU A 123 -22.90 27.29 -9.08
CA LEU A 123 -24.24 27.03 -8.55
C LEU A 123 -24.23 26.84 -7.03
N THR A 124 -23.21 26.18 -6.47
CA THR A 124 -23.05 25.99 -5.02
C THR A 124 -22.84 27.32 -4.31
N ALA A 125 -22.06 28.22 -4.93
CA ALA A 125 -21.87 29.58 -4.45
C ALA A 125 -23.16 30.42 -4.52
N LYS A 126 -23.96 30.27 -5.57
CA LYS A 126 -25.22 31.02 -5.78
C LYS A 126 -26.39 30.54 -4.92
N PHE A 127 -26.59 29.22 -4.80
CA PHE A 127 -27.82 28.63 -4.24
C PHE A 127 -27.59 27.80 -2.97
N GLY A 128 -26.33 27.55 -2.60
CA GLY A 128 -25.97 26.82 -1.39
C GLY A 128 -25.95 25.29 -1.57
N LEU A 129 -25.03 24.64 -0.85
CA LEU A 129 -24.66 23.23 -1.01
C LEU A 129 -25.85 22.24 -0.92
N LYS A 130 -26.79 22.45 0.01
CA LYS A 130 -27.92 21.53 0.21
C LYS A 130 -28.82 21.39 -1.02
N ILE A 131 -28.95 22.47 -1.80
CA ILE A 131 -29.81 22.50 -2.98
C ILE A 131 -29.11 21.83 -4.16
N ILE A 132 -27.80 22.04 -4.30
CA ILE A 132 -27.01 21.50 -5.39
C ILE A 132 -26.75 20.00 -5.23
N VAL A 133 -26.52 19.50 -4.00
CA VAL A 133 -26.34 18.07 -3.75
C VAL A 133 -27.53 17.23 -4.23
N ALA A 134 -28.76 17.71 -4.02
CA ALA A 134 -29.96 17.00 -4.48
C ALA A 134 -30.09 16.97 -6.02
N LEU A 135 -29.54 17.98 -6.71
CA LEU A 135 -29.57 18.09 -8.17
C LEU A 135 -28.41 17.33 -8.83
N CYS A 136 -27.29 17.17 -8.13
CA CYS A 136 -26.12 16.45 -8.62
C CYS A 136 -26.29 14.92 -8.58
N ALA A 137 -27.15 14.38 -7.72
CA ALA A 137 -27.41 12.94 -7.66
C ALA A 137 -27.97 12.38 -8.99
N GLU A 138 -28.84 13.13 -9.67
CA GLU A 138 -29.41 12.69 -10.95
C GLU A 138 -28.40 12.80 -12.11
N ILE A 139 -27.52 13.81 -12.06
CA ILE A 139 -26.42 14.00 -13.01
C ILE A 139 -25.40 12.86 -12.89
N ASP A 140 -25.04 12.49 -11.66
CA ASP A 140 -24.03 11.46 -11.36
C ASP A 140 -24.40 10.10 -11.98
N VAL A 141 -25.63 9.65 -11.78
CA VAL A 141 -26.14 8.39 -12.35
C VAL A 141 -26.07 8.39 -13.88
N CYS A 142 -26.46 9.49 -14.52
CA CYS A 142 -26.50 9.59 -15.98
C CYS A 142 -25.10 9.71 -16.60
N LEU A 143 -24.21 10.46 -15.93
CA LEU A 143 -22.82 10.60 -16.35
C LEU A 143 -22.06 9.28 -16.22
N HIS A 144 -22.29 8.54 -15.14
CA HIS A 144 -21.71 7.21 -14.95
C HIS A 144 -22.15 6.25 -16.06
N ALA A 145 -23.44 6.22 -16.39
CA ALA A 145 -23.96 5.39 -17.48
C ALA A 145 -23.33 5.73 -18.85
N LEU A 146 -23.17 7.02 -19.15
CA LEU A 146 -22.51 7.48 -20.38
C LEU A 146 -21.05 7.01 -20.47
N LEU A 147 -20.29 7.18 -19.38
CA LEU A 147 -18.89 6.80 -19.31
C LEU A 147 -18.70 5.28 -19.43
N VAL A 148 -19.51 4.49 -18.73
CA VAL A 148 -19.51 3.02 -18.85
C VAL A 148 -19.76 2.62 -20.31
N GLN A 149 -20.78 3.19 -20.94
CA GLN A 149 -21.12 2.84 -22.32
C GLN A 149 -20.02 3.26 -23.31
N LEU A 150 -19.38 4.40 -23.09
CA LEU A 150 -18.23 4.83 -23.89
C LEU A 150 -17.08 3.83 -23.80
N ASN A 151 -16.83 3.25 -22.62
CA ASN A 151 -15.81 2.22 -22.42
C ASN A 151 -16.10 0.91 -23.15
N VAL A 152 -17.40 0.58 -23.28
CA VAL A 152 -17.82 -0.56 -24.09
C VAL A 152 -17.54 -0.29 -25.56
N CYS A 153 -17.78 0.94 -26.04
CA CYS A 153 -17.51 1.32 -27.42
C CYS A 153 -16.01 1.43 -27.75
N ILE A 154 -15.17 1.92 -26.82
CA ILE A 154 -13.72 2.07 -27.00
C ILE A 154 -13.01 1.49 -25.77
N HIS A 155 -12.33 0.36 -25.95
CA HIS A 155 -11.59 -0.30 -24.88
C HIS A 155 -10.55 0.65 -24.25
N ASP A 156 -10.43 0.59 -22.92
CA ASP A 156 -9.53 1.40 -22.08
C ASP A 156 -9.68 2.93 -22.15
N VAL A 157 -10.69 3.46 -22.87
CA VAL A 157 -10.87 4.91 -22.99
C VAL A 157 -11.16 5.58 -21.64
N LEU A 158 -11.83 4.88 -20.71
CA LEU A 158 -12.06 5.42 -19.37
C LEU A 158 -10.77 5.55 -18.57
N ALA A 159 -9.83 4.60 -18.70
CA ALA A 159 -8.54 4.71 -18.04
C ALA A 159 -7.78 5.94 -18.55
N LEU A 160 -7.89 6.26 -19.84
CA LEU A 160 -7.31 7.46 -20.45
C LEU A 160 -8.01 8.76 -20.02
N ILE A 161 -9.34 8.78 -19.93
CA ILE A 161 -10.10 9.94 -19.43
C ILE A 161 -9.78 10.20 -17.96
N VAL A 162 -9.76 9.16 -17.13
CA VAL A 162 -9.37 9.25 -15.71
C VAL A 162 -7.93 9.74 -15.60
N LYS A 163 -7.00 9.17 -16.38
CA LYS A 163 -5.61 9.61 -16.43
C LYS A 163 -5.49 11.08 -16.83
N GLY A 164 -6.21 11.54 -17.86
CA GLY A 164 -6.22 12.95 -18.28
C GLY A 164 -6.87 13.88 -17.24
N CYS A 165 -7.89 13.43 -16.51
CA CYS A 165 -8.46 14.16 -15.37
C CYS A 165 -7.47 14.23 -14.21
N THR A 166 -6.75 13.13 -13.92
CA THR A 166 -5.70 13.15 -12.91
C THR A 166 -4.54 14.01 -13.34
N GLU A 167 -4.04 13.94 -14.58
CA GLU A 167 -2.91 14.76 -15.06
C GLU A 167 -3.24 16.26 -15.14
N SER A 168 -4.47 16.62 -15.51
CA SER A 168 -4.95 18.01 -15.42
C SER A 168 -5.09 18.51 -13.97
N VAL A 169 -5.22 17.59 -13.00
CA VAL A 169 -5.21 17.87 -11.55
C VAL A 169 -3.79 17.73 -10.94
N VAL A 170 -2.92 16.88 -11.51
CA VAL A 170 -1.63 16.39 -10.98
C VAL A 170 -0.43 17.19 -11.53
N VAL A 171 -0.65 18.29 -12.25
CA VAL A 171 0.36 19.39 -12.28
C VAL A 171 0.55 20.02 -10.89
N ARG A 172 -0.23 19.65 -9.86
CA ARG A 172 0.17 19.87 -8.47
C ARG A 172 -0.21 18.67 -7.60
N ASP A 173 0.82 18.14 -6.93
CA ASP A 173 0.78 17.24 -5.77
C ASP A 173 0.24 15.82 -6.02
N LEU A 174 1.15 14.83 -6.10
CA LEU A 174 1.20 13.66 -5.20
C LEU A 174 2.18 12.56 -5.68
N GLU A 175 3.28 12.36 -4.94
CA GLU A 175 3.78 11.04 -4.57
C GLU A 175 3.88 11.07 -3.04
N ASP A 176 2.88 10.50 -2.36
CA ASP A 176 2.97 9.88 -1.02
C ASP A 176 1.57 9.78 -0.41
N GLN A 177 0.90 8.66 -0.65
CA GLN A 177 -0.03 8.03 0.31
C GLN A 177 -0.63 6.72 -0.24
N LEU A 178 0.14 5.65 -0.16
CA LEU A 178 -0.40 4.30 0.04
C LEU A 178 0.40 3.65 1.15
N LEU A 179 -0.13 3.74 2.38
CA LEU A 179 -0.02 2.79 3.51
C LEU A 179 -0.22 3.51 4.85
N SER A 180 -1.40 3.35 5.46
CA SER A 180 -1.61 3.03 6.89
C SER A 180 -3.07 3.31 7.29
N SER A 181 -3.84 2.23 7.33
CA SER A 181 -5.06 2.13 8.12
C SER A 181 -4.73 2.11 9.62
N ASP A 182 -5.78 2.33 10.41
CA ASP A 182 -5.89 2.19 11.87
C ASP A 182 -5.44 3.40 12.70
N ASP A 183 -6.45 4.15 13.19
CA ASP A 183 -6.62 4.40 14.63
C ASP A 183 -7.85 5.31 14.93
N GLU A 184 -8.72 4.74 15.77
CA GLU A 184 -9.60 5.29 16.81
C GLU A 184 -10.67 6.37 16.51
N LEU A 185 -11.89 5.83 16.51
CA LEU A 185 -13.21 6.34 16.89
C LEU A 185 -13.25 7.52 17.89
N TYR A 186 -13.85 8.64 17.46
CA TYR A 186 -14.59 9.55 18.34
C TYR A 186 -15.92 9.91 17.65
N GLU A 187 -17.03 9.38 18.18
CA GLU A 187 -18.38 9.73 17.74
C GLU A 187 -18.66 11.23 17.95
N GLU A 188 -18.98 11.94 16.87
CA GLU A 188 -19.40 13.34 16.90
C GLU A 188 -20.92 13.39 17.13
N GLU A 189 -21.37 13.80 18.32
CA GLU A 189 -22.79 14.02 18.62
C GLU A 189 -23.37 15.12 17.72
N THR A 190 -24.17 14.71 16.73
CA THR A 190 -25.01 15.61 15.94
C THR A 190 -26.29 15.96 16.70
N HIS A 191 -26.26 17.06 17.45
CA HIS A 191 -27.51 17.66 17.95
C HIS A 191 -28.30 18.28 16.78
N SER A 192 -29.37 17.59 16.36
CA SER A 192 -30.44 18.21 15.57
C SER A 192 -31.28 19.15 16.45
N PRO A 193 -31.74 20.31 15.92
CA PRO A 193 -32.57 21.25 16.67
C PRO A 193 -34.01 20.74 16.83
N ALA A 194 -34.63 21.10 17.96
CA ALA A 194 -36.01 20.75 18.33
C ALA A 194 -37.07 21.31 17.33
N PRO A 195 -38.24 20.64 17.19
CA PRO A 195 -39.23 20.98 16.17
C PRO A 195 -39.99 22.28 16.49
N SER A 196 -40.10 23.16 15.49
CA SER A 196 -40.96 24.34 15.49
C SER A 196 -42.44 23.95 15.33
N ARG A 197 -43.31 24.56 16.15
CA ARG A 197 -44.78 24.53 16.04
C ARG A 197 -45.27 25.01 14.65
N PRO A 198 -46.43 24.53 14.14
CA PRO A 198 -46.89 24.87 12.80
C PRO A 198 -47.55 26.26 12.78
N SER A 199 -47.12 27.12 11.87
CA SER A 199 -47.80 28.37 11.52
C SER A 199 -48.75 28.14 10.35
N LYS A 200 -50.03 28.47 10.55
CA LYS A 200 -51.08 28.48 9.52
C LYS A 200 -50.71 29.42 8.37
N ARG A 201 -50.99 28.95 7.15
CA ARG A 201 -51.04 29.73 5.90
C ARG A 201 -52.01 30.92 6.04
N THR A 202 -51.63 32.10 5.56
CA THR A 202 -52.59 33.07 5.00
C THR A 202 -51.94 33.84 3.85
N ARG A 203 -52.69 33.98 2.76
CA ARG A 203 -52.31 34.58 1.47
C ARG A 203 -52.06 36.08 1.57
N THR A 204 -51.13 36.57 0.78
CA THR A 204 -50.98 37.99 0.42
C THR A 204 -52.07 38.45 -0.55
N SER A 205 -52.67 39.60 -0.25
CA SER A 205 -53.09 40.58 -1.26
C SER A 205 -52.83 42.00 -0.75
N THR A 206 -52.45 42.86 -1.70
CA THR A 206 -52.59 44.34 -1.73
C THR A 206 -51.66 45.24 -0.90
N SER A 207 -50.61 45.72 -1.58
CA SER A 207 -50.24 47.12 -1.86
C SER A 207 -50.30 48.21 -0.77
N SER A 208 -49.09 48.74 -0.49
CA SER A 208 -48.70 50.16 -0.37
C SER A 208 -49.48 51.13 0.54
N SER A 209 -48.80 51.66 1.59
CA SER A 209 -48.42 53.08 1.68
C SER A 209 -47.80 53.49 3.03
N LYS A 210 -46.58 54.07 2.94
CA LYS A 210 -45.89 55.12 3.73
C LYS A 210 -45.84 55.14 5.29
N PRO A 211 -44.76 55.75 5.86
CA PRO A 211 -44.20 55.39 7.18
C PRO A 211 -44.39 56.48 8.26
N LYS A 212 -44.57 56.08 9.54
CA LYS A 212 -44.42 56.94 10.74
C LYS A 212 -43.91 56.11 11.97
N PRO A 213 -43.28 56.76 12.96
CA PRO A 213 -41.99 56.37 13.55
C PRO A 213 -42.08 55.31 14.66
N PRO A 214 -40.97 54.64 15.04
CA PRO A 214 -41.01 53.60 16.06
C PRO A 214 -41.22 54.23 17.44
N ARG A 215 -42.41 54.02 18.02
CA ARG A 215 -42.66 54.19 19.46
C ARG A 215 -41.83 53.13 20.20
N LYS A 216 -40.80 53.56 20.91
CA LYS A 216 -40.05 52.75 21.88
C LYS A 216 -41.03 52.14 22.89
N LYS A 217 -41.18 50.81 22.91
CA LYS A 217 -41.79 50.11 24.04
C LYS A 217 -40.82 50.16 25.21
N TYR A 218 -41.13 51.01 26.18
CA TYR A 218 -40.50 51.02 27.49
C TYR A 218 -40.91 49.73 28.22
N VAL A 219 -40.00 48.76 28.33
CA VAL A 219 -40.17 47.62 29.23
C VAL A 219 -39.80 48.11 30.63
N LYS A 220 -40.81 48.19 31.50
CA LYS A 220 -40.69 48.57 32.91
C LYS A 220 -40.04 47.42 33.70
N GLY A 221 -38.75 47.19 33.50
CA GLY A 221 -37.93 46.43 34.43
C GLY A 221 -37.49 47.36 35.57
N LYS A 222 -37.62 46.93 36.83
CA LYS A 222 -37.00 47.61 37.98
C LYS A 222 -35.48 47.69 37.74
N GLN A 223 -35.01 48.75 37.09
CA GLN A 223 -33.60 49.12 37.11
C GLN A 223 -33.28 49.59 38.54
N GLY A 224 -32.81 48.70 39.40
CA GLY A 224 -32.47 49.08 40.78
C GLY A 224 -32.07 47.95 41.72
N GLY A 225 -32.59 46.71 41.57
CA GLY A 225 -32.37 45.65 42.56
C GLY A 225 -30.90 45.23 42.76
N LEU A 226 -30.11 45.23 41.69
CA LEU A 226 -28.67 44.94 41.74
C LEU A 226 -27.80 46.19 41.89
N GLN A 227 -28.37 47.40 41.99
CA GLN A 227 -27.57 48.59 42.29
C GLN A 227 -26.94 48.50 43.67
N GLY A 228 -27.58 47.81 44.63
CA GLY A 228 -27.05 47.62 45.98
C GLY A 228 -25.69 46.91 45.98
N ILE A 229 -25.51 45.91 45.12
CA ILE A 229 -24.24 45.20 44.97
C ILE A 229 -23.13 46.10 44.42
N MET A 230 -23.47 47.06 43.55
CA MET A 230 -22.52 48.05 43.00
C MET A 230 -22.22 49.19 43.99
N LYS A 231 -23.03 49.35 45.04
CA LYS A 231 -22.87 50.34 46.12
C LYS A 231 -22.33 49.73 47.42
N MET A 232 -22.09 48.42 47.44
CA MET A 232 -21.57 47.69 48.59
C MET A 232 -20.11 48.09 48.84
N PRO A 233 -19.67 48.22 50.10
CA PRO A 233 -18.25 48.37 50.42
C PRO A 233 -17.44 47.25 49.77
N ILE A 234 -16.29 47.61 49.19
CA ILE A 234 -15.45 46.70 48.40
C ILE A 234 -15.05 45.49 49.25
N GLU A 235 -14.77 45.70 50.53
CA GLU A 235 -14.35 44.70 51.51
C GLU A 235 -15.40 43.58 51.65
N VAL A 236 -16.68 43.95 51.77
CA VAL A 236 -17.79 42.99 51.89
C VAL A 236 -17.98 42.21 50.60
N PHE A 237 -17.84 42.88 49.44
CA PHE A 237 -17.90 42.19 48.16
C PHE A 237 -16.74 41.20 48.00
N MET A 238 -15.52 41.57 48.37
CA MET A 238 -14.34 40.70 48.28
C MET A 238 -14.47 39.48 49.20
N GLU A 239 -15.09 39.64 50.37
CA GLU A 239 -15.41 38.52 51.27
C GLU A 239 -16.37 37.53 50.60
N ILE A 240 -17.42 38.01 49.94
CA ILE A 240 -18.34 37.14 49.21
C ILE A 240 -17.64 36.51 48.00
N ALA A 241 -16.87 37.31 47.25
CA ALA A 241 -16.29 36.91 45.97
C ALA A 241 -15.31 35.74 46.10
N HIS A 242 -14.62 35.57 47.23
CA HIS A 242 -13.63 34.50 47.36
C HIS A 242 -14.26 33.11 47.62
N HIS A 243 -15.57 33.05 47.93
CA HIS A 243 -16.35 31.81 48.02
C HIS A 243 -17.04 31.42 46.71
N VAL A 244 -17.00 32.28 45.69
CA VAL A 244 -17.68 32.07 44.41
C VAL A 244 -16.83 31.17 43.51
N HIS A 245 -17.48 30.34 42.69
CA HIS A 245 -16.76 29.51 41.72
C HIS A 245 -15.93 30.38 40.75
N PRO A 246 -14.66 30.03 40.47
CA PRO A 246 -13.77 30.89 39.67
C PRO A 246 -14.33 31.28 38.29
N GLY A 247 -15.05 30.37 37.63
CA GLY A 247 -15.73 30.64 36.34
C GLY A 247 -16.76 31.78 36.41
N ASP A 248 -17.42 31.96 37.55
CA ASP A 248 -18.41 33.01 37.74
C ASP A 248 -17.75 34.37 37.97
N LEU A 249 -16.61 34.42 38.67
CA LEU A 249 -15.79 35.64 38.78
C LEU A 249 -15.32 36.13 37.40
N THR A 250 -14.94 35.21 36.51
CA THR A 250 -14.60 35.54 35.12
C THR A 250 -15.80 36.11 34.37
N SER A 251 -17.00 35.59 34.64
CA SER A 251 -18.25 36.08 34.05
C SER A 251 -18.61 37.48 34.58
N LEU A 252 -18.38 37.77 35.86
CA LEU A 252 -18.59 39.10 36.46
C LEU A 252 -17.70 40.17 35.85
N ILE A 253 -16.41 39.88 35.64
CA ILE A 253 -15.48 40.82 34.97
C ILE A 253 -15.97 41.21 33.57
N ARG A 254 -16.65 40.30 32.86
CA ARG A 254 -17.10 40.55 31.48
C ARG A 254 -18.44 41.28 31.39
N THR A 255 -19.23 41.26 32.46
CA THR A 255 -20.57 41.86 32.47
C THR A 255 -20.59 43.29 33.02
N SER A 256 -19.58 43.73 33.78
CA SER A 256 -19.55 45.07 34.40
C SER A 256 -18.16 45.72 34.40
N LYS A 257 -18.09 47.00 34.02
CA LYS A 257 -16.87 47.81 34.12
C LYS A 257 -16.42 48.00 35.57
N PHE A 258 -17.36 48.09 36.51
CA PHE A 258 -17.07 48.21 37.94
C PHE A 258 -16.36 46.95 38.46
N PHE A 259 -16.96 45.76 38.24
CA PHE A 259 -16.35 44.50 38.65
C PHE A 259 -15.04 44.24 37.93
N ARG A 260 -14.91 44.61 36.65
CA ARG A 260 -13.65 44.53 35.91
C ARG A 260 -12.55 45.34 36.57
N SER A 261 -12.81 46.60 36.94
CA SER A 261 -11.83 47.48 37.58
C SER A 261 -11.41 46.94 38.95
N MET A 262 -12.37 46.42 39.72
CA MET A 262 -12.14 45.90 41.06
C MET A 262 -11.41 44.54 41.06
N LEU A 263 -11.92 43.55 40.32
CA LEU A 263 -11.40 42.17 40.35
C LEU A 263 -10.10 41.98 39.56
N LEU A 264 -9.74 42.90 38.65
CA LEU A 264 -8.45 42.90 37.98
C LEU A 264 -7.41 43.81 38.68
N ASN A 265 -7.79 44.47 39.78
CA ASN A 265 -6.85 45.20 40.61
C ASN A 265 -5.94 44.20 41.36
N ARG A 266 -4.69 44.60 41.62
CA ARG A 266 -3.71 43.80 42.37
C ARG A 266 -4.19 43.44 43.78
N SER A 267 -5.04 44.26 44.39
CA SER A 267 -5.68 43.97 45.69
C SER A 267 -6.60 42.75 45.68
N ALA A 268 -7.10 42.34 44.51
CA ALA A 268 -8.01 41.20 44.36
C ALA A 268 -7.30 39.83 44.28
N ILE A 269 -5.97 39.77 44.28
CA ILE A 269 -5.23 38.51 44.04
C ILE A 269 -5.65 37.39 45.02
N LEU A 270 -5.77 37.71 46.31
CA LEU A 270 -6.17 36.73 47.33
C LEU A 270 -7.57 36.16 47.09
N VAL A 271 -8.48 36.94 46.49
CA VAL A 271 -9.83 36.48 46.15
C VAL A 271 -9.76 35.38 45.09
N TRP A 272 -8.92 35.57 44.06
CA TRP A 272 -8.72 34.56 43.02
C TRP A 272 -8.04 33.30 43.54
N GLN A 273 -7.01 33.46 44.37
CA GLN A 273 -6.28 32.32 44.95
C GLN A 273 -7.19 31.45 45.83
N ARG A 274 -8.02 32.08 46.66
CA ARG A 274 -9.01 31.36 47.50
C ARG A 274 -10.10 30.71 46.67
N ALA A 275 -10.66 31.41 45.68
CA ALA A 275 -11.68 30.84 44.80
C ALA A 275 -11.14 29.61 44.02
N LEU A 276 -9.91 29.68 43.52
CA LEU A 276 -9.25 28.55 42.85
C LEU A 276 -8.97 27.40 43.81
N GLY A 277 -8.54 27.69 45.05
CA GLY A 277 -8.31 26.68 46.08
C GLY A 277 -9.57 25.94 46.54
N GLY A 278 -10.75 26.49 46.27
CA GLY A 278 -12.04 25.83 46.50
C GLY A 278 -12.43 24.79 45.45
N VAL A 279 -11.68 24.66 44.35
CA VAL A 279 -11.95 23.66 43.30
C VAL A 279 -11.13 22.39 43.58
N PRO A 280 -11.78 21.24 43.85
CA PRO A 280 -11.07 19.98 44.13
C PRO A 280 -10.17 19.57 42.97
N GLU A 281 -8.98 19.06 43.30
CA GLU A 281 -7.98 18.49 42.37
C GLU A 281 -7.48 19.44 41.26
N LEU A 282 -7.86 20.72 41.29
CA LEU A 282 -7.40 21.70 40.31
C LEU A 282 -5.88 21.93 40.49
N PRO A 283 -5.07 21.75 39.44
CA PRO A 283 -3.64 22.03 39.53
C PRO A 283 -3.36 23.50 39.89
N PRO A 284 -2.22 23.81 40.53
CA PRO A 284 -1.86 25.18 40.84
C PRO A 284 -1.71 26.03 39.58
N CYS A 285 -1.88 27.35 39.73
CA CYS A 285 -1.74 28.31 38.63
C CYS A 285 -0.34 28.18 37.98
N PRO A 286 -0.24 27.94 36.66
CA PRO A 286 1.05 27.75 35.98
C PRO A 286 2.01 28.93 36.10
N THR A 287 3.31 28.65 36.11
CA THR A 287 4.37 29.66 36.19
C THR A 287 4.27 30.65 35.04
N GLY A 288 4.23 31.96 35.33
CA GLY A 288 4.12 33.02 34.33
C GLY A 288 2.69 33.33 33.88
N MET A 289 1.68 32.73 34.51
CA MET A 289 0.26 33.08 34.34
C MET A 289 -0.28 33.68 35.64
N VAL A 290 -1.18 34.66 35.53
CA VAL A 290 -1.91 35.22 36.67
C VAL A 290 -3.25 34.53 36.86
N GLU A 291 -3.76 34.50 38.09
CA GLU A 291 -4.93 33.73 38.48
C GLU A 291 -6.21 34.05 37.66
N PRO A 292 -6.52 35.31 37.30
CA PRO A 292 -7.65 35.59 36.42
C PRO A 292 -7.51 34.99 35.02
N GLN A 293 -6.28 34.95 34.48
CA GLN A 293 -6.02 34.35 33.16
C GLN A 293 -6.14 32.83 33.23
N TYR A 294 -5.60 32.22 34.29
CA TYR A 294 -5.71 30.78 34.53
C TYR A 294 -7.17 30.35 34.68
N THR A 295 -7.94 31.11 35.46
CA THR A 295 -9.37 30.89 35.63
C THR A 295 -10.12 30.97 34.30
N ALA A 296 -9.83 31.97 33.47
CA ALA A 296 -10.44 32.10 32.16
C ALA A 296 -10.08 30.92 31.24
N LEU A 297 -8.85 30.43 31.25
CA LEU A 297 -8.44 29.27 30.45
C LEU A 297 -9.23 28.00 30.82
N MET A 298 -9.32 27.73 32.13
CA MET A 298 -9.94 26.51 32.66
C MET A 298 -11.46 26.51 32.56
N PHE A 299 -12.12 27.62 32.93
CA PHE A 299 -13.58 27.64 33.15
C PHE A 299 -14.38 28.44 32.12
N SER A 300 -13.73 29.26 31.29
CA SER A 300 -14.41 30.00 30.23
C SER A 300 -14.52 29.20 28.94
N LYS A 301 -15.63 29.36 28.20
CA LYS A 301 -15.81 28.85 26.83
C LYS A 301 -15.46 29.89 25.75
N ASN A 302 -14.55 30.81 26.03
CA ASN A 302 -14.22 31.92 25.14
C ASN A 302 -12.80 31.81 24.63
N CYS A 303 -12.57 32.32 23.42
CA CYS A 303 -11.28 32.43 22.80
C CYS A 303 -10.40 33.36 23.65
N THR A 304 -9.19 32.94 23.99
CA THR A 304 -8.25 33.74 24.78
C THR A 304 -7.68 34.92 24.00
N ILE A 305 -7.72 34.87 22.67
CA ILE A 305 -7.19 35.93 21.80
C ILE A 305 -8.27 36.97 21.47
N CYS A 306 -9.42 36.55 20.95
CA CYS A 306 -10.45 37.48 20.47
C CYS A 306 -11.70 37.58 21.36
N GLY A 307 -11.84 36.74 22.39
CA GLY A 307 -13.01 36.73 23.30
C GLY A 307 -14.28 36.07 22.75
N ALA A 308 -14.34 35.71 21.46
CA ALA A 308 -15.48 35.01 20.86
C ALA A 308 -15.71 33.62 21.49
N VAL A 309 -16.92 33.06 21.40
CA VAL A 309 -17.20 31.71 21.91
C VAL A 309 -16.37 30.66 21.18
N ALA A 310 -15.71 29.78 21.92
CA ALA A 310 -14.86 28.70 21.41
C ALA A 310 -15.39 27.34 21.93
N LYS A 311 -15.79 26.46 20.99
CA LYS A 311 -16.24 25.09 21.29
C LYS A 311 -15.10 24.09 21.53
N SER A 312 -13.85 24.51 21.32
CA SER A 312 -12.65 23.69 21.52
C SER A 312 -12.31 23.54 23.00
N LYS A 313 -11.67 22.42 23.36
CA LYS A 313 -10.97 22.26 24.63
C LYS A 313 -9.84 23.31 24.75
N PRO A 314 -9.48 23.76 25.96
CA PRO A 314 -8.32 24.61 26.14
C PRO A 314 -7.05 23.79 25.87
N ASP A 315 -6.03 24.43 25.33
CA ASP A 315 -4.72 23.83 25.15
C ASP A 315 -3.80 24.25 26.29
N PRO A 316 -3.36 23.31 27.16
CA PRO A 316 -2.55 23.63 28.32
C PRO A 316 -1.08 23.90 27.98
N TYR A 317 -0.61 23.45 26.81
CA TYR A 317 0.79 23.57 26.38
C TYR A 317 1.09 24.98 25.86
N LEU A 318 0.26 25.52 24.98
CA LEU A 318 0.29 26.90 24.52
C LEU A 318 -0.45 27.86 25.46
N ARG A 319 -1.20 27.31 26.43
CA ARG A 319 -1.97 28.04 27.45
C ARG A 319 -3.05 28.96 26.83
N VAL A 320 -3.75 28.46 25.82
CA VAL A 320 -4.77 29.20 25.06
C VAL A 320 -6.03 28.37 24.82
N ARG A 321 -7.15 29.05 24.59
CA ARG A 321 -8.36 28.45 23.99
C ARG A 321 -8.67 29.20 22.72
N LEU A 322 -8.76 28.52 21.59
CA LEU A 322 -8.90 29.19 20.29
C LEU A 322 -10.25 28.85 19.63
N CYS A 323 -10.98 29.88 19.19
CA CYS A 323 -12.11 29.68 18.27
C CYS A 323 -11.58 29.17 16.91
N SER A 324 -12.48 28.70 16.04
CA SER A 324 -12.11 28.20 14.71
C SER A 324 -11.30 29.24 13.92
N SER A 325 -11.74 30.50 13.89
CA SER A 325 -11.04 31.56 13.16
C SER A 325 -9.64 31.86 13.71
N CYS A 326 -9.48 31.99 15.03
CA CYS A 326 -8.16 32.23 15.64
C CYS A 326 -7.23 31.02 15.47
N ARG A 327 -7.75 29.79 15.48
CA ARG A 327 -6.93 28.61 15.20
C ARG A 327 -6.32 28.63 13.79
N GLU A 328 -7.08 29.10 12.79
CA GLU A 328 -6.61 29.16 11.39
C GLU A 328 -5.66 30.32 11.08
N THR A 329 -5.57 31.31 11.98
CA THR A 329 -4.82 32.56 11.76
C THR A 329 -3.65 32.74 12.74
N GLN A 330 -3.78 32.24 13.96
CA GLN A 330 -2.83 32.47 15.06
C GLN A 330 -1.90 31.28 15.30
N LEU A 331 -2.17 30.12 14.70
CA LEU A 331 -1.27 28.98 14.75
C LEU A 331 -0.40 28.92 13.50
N GLU A 332 0.83 28.51 13.71
CA GLU A 332 1.78 28.18 12.65
C GLU A 332 2.23 26.74 12.83
N GLU A 333 2.25 25.99 11.74
CA GLU A 333 2.60 24.58 11.76
C GLU A 333 4.12 24.41 11.83
N ARG A 334 4.56 23.49 12.69
CA ARG A 334 5.96 23.09 12.80
C ARG A 334 6.34 22.23 11.61
N LEU A 335 7.23 22.72 10.76
CA LEU A 335 7.82 21.94 9.67
C LEU A 335 8.63 20.76 10.22
N LYS A 336 8.44 19.57 9.63
CA LYS A 336 9.24 18.35 9.88
C LYS A 336 10.61 18.48 9.20
N SER A 337 11.42 19.46 9.59
CA SER A 337 12.86 19.36 9.30
C SER A 337 13.48 18.45 10.35
N TYR A 338 14.33 17.50 9.92
CA TYR A 338 15.02 16.47 10.70
C TYR A 338 15.21 16.84 12.18
N PRO A 339 14.93 15.94 13.13
CA PRO A 339 15.11 16.20 14.55
C PRO A 339 16.59 16.46 14.82
N GLN A 340 17.01 17.73 14.79
CA GLN A 340 18.29 18.12 15.34
C GLN A 340 18.20 17.89 16.86
N PRO A 341 19.15 17.15 17.47
CA PRO A 341 19.26 17.06 18.91
C PRO A 341 19.35 18.49 19.47
N GLY A 342 18.31 18.92 20.18
CA GLY A 342 18.21 20.27 20.76
C GLY A 342 17.11 21.17 20.19
N ALA A 343 16.41 20.84 19.10
CA ALA A 343 15.49 21.78 18.41
C ALA A 343 14.15 22.15 19.11
N ASN A 344 13.97 21.89 20.42
CA ASN A 344 12.71 22.11 21.14
C ASN A 344 12.83 23.26 22.16
N PHE A 345 13.09 24.48 21.68
CA PHE A 345 13.21 25.69 22.53
C PHE A 345 11.92 26.51 22.62
N LEU A 346 10.97 26.30 21.71
CA LEU A 346 9.74 27.08 21.57
C LEU A 346 8.51 26.28 22.04
N PRO A 347 7.60 26.88 22.83
CA PRO A 347 6.35 26.23 23.22
C PRO A 347 5.55 25.75 22.01
N SER A 348 5.20 24.47 22.00
CA SER A 348 4.44 23.83 20.92
C SER A 348 3.43 22.83 21.44
N THR A 349 2.42 22.50 20.63
CA THR A 349 1.39 21.52 20.98
C THR A 349 0.97 20.67 19.79
N MET A 350 0.64 19.42 20.06
CA MET A 350 -0.06 18.52 19.14
C MET A 350 -1.53 18.30 19.55
N ASN A 351 -1.96 18.91 20.67
CA ASN A 351 -3.26 18.63 21.31
C ASN A 351 -4.38 19.60 20.89
N ILE A 352 -4.12 20.45 19.89
CA ILE A 352 -5.14 21.32 19.30
C ILE A 352 -5.73 20.64 18.08
N LYS A 353 -7.07 20.68 17.94
CA LYS A 353 -7.77 20.21 16.74
C LYS A 353 -7.09 20.74 15.48
N ARG A 354 -6.82 19.84 14.53
CA ARG A 354 -6.15 20.14 13.26
C ARG A 354 -6.75 21.36 12.57
N SER A 355 -5.89 22.26 12.12
CA SER A 355 -6.21 23.34 11.20
C SER A 355 -6.71 22.77 9.88
N LYS A 356 -7.74 23.37 9.28
CA LYS A 356 -8.26 22.93 7.97
C LYS A 356 -7.21 23.04 6.87
N LYS A 357 -6.22 23.91 7.05
CA LYS A 357 -5.12 24.12 6.09
C LYS A 357 -3.96 23.12 6.24
N SER A 358 -3.94 22.32 7.30
CA SER A 358 -2.82 21.43 7.60
C SER A 358 -2.91 20.14 6.79
N ILE A 359 -1.81 19.81 6.10
CA ILE A 359 -1.63 18.56 5.35
C ILE A 359 -1.13 17.41 6.25
N ASN A 360 -0.51 17.72 7.40
CA ASN A 360 -0.04 16.68 8.32
C ASN A 360 -1.21 16.08 9.09
N LYS A 361 -1.21 14.74 9.26
CA LYS A 361 -2.22 14.02 10.08
C LYS A 361 -2.14 14.44 11.55
N HIS A 362 -0.92 14.61 12.06
CA HIS A 362 -0.62 15.01 13.45
C HIS A 362 0.34 16.22 13.50
N PRO A 363 -0.14 17.41 13.13
CA PRO A 363 0.68 18.61 13.12
C PRO A 363 0.99 19.07 14.55
N ALA A 364 2.24 19.49 14.77
CA ALA A 364 2.60 20.29 15.93
C ALA A 364 2.46 21.77 15.57
N TYR A 365 1.93 22.57 16.48
CA TYR A 365 1.71 24.00 16.27
C TYR A 365 2.51 24.85 17.24
N TYR A 366 2.98 25.98 16.74
CA TYR A 366 3.43 27.12 17.53
C TYR A 366 2.33 28.20 17.54
N LEU A 367 2.31 29.03 18.58
CA LEU A 367 1.57 30.27 18.54
C LEU A 367 2.40 31.30 17.74
N ARG A 368 1.83 31.86 16.67
CA ARG A 368 2.51 32.80 15.75
C ARG A 368 3.22 33.94 16.51
N ALA A 369 2.50 34.61 17.42
CA ALA A 369 3.05 35.72 18.19
C ALA A 369 4.23 35.33 19.10
N GLN A 370 4.26 34.08 19.60
CA GLN A 370 5.38 33.58 20.40
C GLN A 370 6.59 33.29 19.52
N LYS A 371 6.36 32.67 18.35
CA LYS A 371 7.42 32.41 17.37
C LYS A 371 8.06 33.71 16.88
N GLU A 372 7.27 34.68 16.43
CA GLU A 372 7.76 35.98 15.98
C GLU A 372 8.57 36.73 17.06
N LYS A 373 8.21 36.56 18.34
CA LYS A 373 9.01 37.10 19.45
C LYS A 373 10.33 36.35 19.62
N PHE A 374 10.31 35.03 19.53
CA PHE A 374 11.49 34.18 19.63
C PHE A 374 12.48 34.49 18.50
N ASP A 375 12.01 34.48 17.25
CA ASP A 375 12.82 34.73 16.05
C ASP A 375 13.47 36.13 16.10
N ARG A 376 12.74 37.15 16.59
CA ARG A 376 13.31 38.49 16.78
C ARG A 376 14.45 38.51 17.79
N LEU A 377 14.26 37.92 18.97
CA LEU A 377 15.30 37.88 20.01
C LEU A 377 16.50 37.04 19.56
N GLU A 378 16.27 35.92 18.89
CA GLU A 378 17.35 35.09 18.33
C GLU A 378 18.17 35.85 17.28
N ASN A 379 17.49 36.57 16.38
CA ASN A 379 18.14 37.40 15.38
C ASN A 379 18.93 38.57 15.99
N GLU A 380 18.49 39.15 17.12
CA GLU A 380 19.25 40.18 17.85
C GLU A 380 20.61 39.64 18.33
N PHE A 381 20.65 38.44 18.92
CA PHE A 381 21.92 37.81 19.32
C PHE A 381 22.81 37.47 18.12
N ILE A 382 22.22 36.97 17.03
CA ILE A 382 22.96 36.64 15.79
C ILE A 382 23.54 37.91 15.18
N HIS A 383 22.75 38.98 15.09
CA HIS A 383 23.19 40.28 14.56
C HIS A 383 24.32 40.89 15.38
N ASN A 384 24.24 40.77 16.71
CA ASN A 384 25.28 41.24 17.63
C ASN A 384 26.50 40.29 17.73
N ASN A 385 26.52 39.18 16.98
CA ASN A 385 27.53 38.12 17.02
C ASN A 385 27.79 37.56 18.44
N ASP A 386 26.80 37.64 19.32
CA ASP A 386 26.87 37.17 20.71
C ASP A 386 26.51 35.67 20.79
N LYS A 387 27.47 34.83 20.38
CA LYS A 387 27.30 33.37 20.39
C LYS A 387 27.10 32.80 21.79
N LYS A 388 27.68 33.41 22.82
CA LYS A 388 27.61 32.94 24.20
C LYS A 388 26.24 33.27 24.81
N GLY A 389 25.78 34.51 24.69
CA GLY A 389 24.45 34.93 25.13
C GLY A 389 23.34 34.18 24.42
N LEU A 390 23.50 33.90 23.12
CA LEU A 390 22.55 33.06 22.36
C LEU A 390 22.42 31.65 22.96
N ALA A 391 23.54 31.00 23.30
CA ALA A 391 23.53 29.66 23.87
C ALA A 391 22.92 29.63 25.28
N GLU A 392 23.27 30.61 26.14
CA GLU A 392 22.70 30.75 27.48
C GLU A 392 21.20 31.04 27.45
N TRP A 393 20.76 31.93 26.55
CA TRP A 393 19.36 32.24 26.33
C TRP A 393 18.57 31.02 25.80
N ARG A 394 19.08 30.30 24.80
CA ARG A 394 18.45 29.05 24.30
C ARG A 394 18.31 28.02 25.41
N LEU A 395 19.32 27.85 26.26
CA LEU A 395 19.27 26.96 27.42
C LEU A 395 18.21 27.40 28.43
N GLN A 396 18.05 28.71 28.67
CA GLN A 396 17.00 29.25 29.53
C GLN A 396 15.61 29.00 28.93
N GLN A 397 15.42 29.19 27.62
CA GLN A 397 14.17 28.88 26.93
C GLN A 397 13.83 27.38 27.04
N HIS A 398 14.82 26.51 26.83
CA HIS A 398 14.65 25.06 27.01
C HIS A 398 14.16 24.70 28.43
N LYS A 399 14.80 25.28 29.46
CA LYS A 399 14.41 25.06 30.87
C LYS A 399 12.99 25.56 31.14
N SER A 400 12.65 26.75 30.67
CA SER A 400 11.31 27.34 30.80
C SER A 400 10.25 26.47 30.12
N TRP A 401 10.52 26.01 28.90
CA TRP A 401 9.64 25.11 28.17
C TRP A 401 9.48 23.76 28.88
N GLY A 402 10.55 23.21 29.45
CA GLY A 402 10.49 21.99 30.26
C GLY A 402 9.58 22.13 31.48
N ILE A 403 9.57 23.28 32.16
CA ILE A 403 8.64 23.57 33.28
C ILE A 403 7.21 23.65 32.75
N GLN A 404 6.99 24.41 31.68
CA GLN A 404 5.66 24.59 31.08
C GLN A 404 5.07 23.26 30.58
N CYS A 405 5.87 22.37 30.00
CA CYS A 405 5.45 21.01 29.64
C CYS A 405 4.98 20.20 30.85
N LYS A 406 5.70 20.28 31.98
CA LYS A 406 5.33 19.57 33.22
C LYS A 406 4.01 20.07 33.79
N GLU A 407 3.82 21.39 33.82
CA GLU A 407 2.56 22.00 34.26
C GLU A 407 1.40 21.67 33.30
N ALA A 408 1.65 21.76 31.99
CA ALA A 408 0.66 21.48 30.97
C ALA A 408 0.16 20.04 31.02
N ARG A 409 1.03 19.07 31.33
CA ARG A 409 0.65 17.67 31.51
C ARG A 409 -0.33 17.49 32.67
N LYS A 410 -0.07 18.09 33.84
CA LYS A 410 -0.98 18.04 35.00
C LYS A 410 -2.34 18.67 34.67
N LEU A 411 -2.34 19.78 33.94
CA LEU A 411 -3.60 20.40 33.49
C LEU A 411 -4.35 19.50 32.50
N MET A 412 -3.63 18.83 31.60
CA MET A 412 -4.23 17.89 30.64
C MET A 412 -4.86 16.70 31.37
N GLU A 413 -4.16 16.13 32.35
CA GLU A 413 -4.67 15.03 33.19
C GLU A 413 -5.98 15.41 33.87
N TYR A 414 -6.03 16.57 34.52
CA TYR A 414 -7.25 17.10 35.13
C TYR A 414 -8.39 17.33 34.11
N LEU A 415 -8.09 17.91 32.95
CA LEU A 415 -9.09 18.13 31.89
C LEU A 415 -9.63 16.81 31.34
N ASN A 416 -8.77 15.80 31.23
CA ASN A 416 -9.15 14.49 30.74
C ASN A 416 -10.00 13.74 31.76
N SER A 417 -9.61 13.71 33.05
CA SER A 417 -10.38 13.06 34.11
C SER A 417 -11.80 13.64 34.23
N ALA A 418 -11.91 14.97 34.21
CA ALA A 418 -13.20 15.67 34.22
C ALA A 418 -14.10 15.32 33.02
N THR A 419 -13.51 15.03 31.85
CA THR A 419 -14.29 14.54 30.69
C THR A 419 -14.57 13.04 30.72
N ALA A 420 -13.68 12.24 31.30
CA ALA A 420 -13.79 10.79 31.34
C ALA A 420 -14.97 10.35 32.21
N SER A 421 -15.19 11.01 33.36
CA SER A 421 -16.35 10.72 34.24
C SER A 421 -17.68 10.84 33.49
N ARG A 422 -17.87 11.92 32.71
CA ARG A 422 -19.08 12.13 31.92
C ARG A 422 -19.22 11.12 30.78
N GLN A 423 -18.12 10.73 30.15
CA GLN A 423 -18.14 9.71 29.11
C GLN A 423 -18.48 8.33 29.66
N GLY A 424 -17.97 8.01 30.87
CA GLY A 424 -18.33 6.80 31.62
C GLY A 424 -19.83 6.73 31.88
N GLU A 425 -20.40 7.77 32.50
CA GLU A 425 -21.85 7.85 32.76
C GLU A 425 -22.70 7.66 31.49
N LEU A 426 -22.30 8.28 30.36
CA LEU A 426 -23.01 8.13 29.09
C LEU A 426 -22.88 6.72 28.53
N LYS A 427 -21.71 6.09 28.66
CA LYS A 427 -21.48 4.71 28.23
C LYS A 427 -22.34 3.75 29.06
N ASP A 428 -22.39 3.93 30.38
CA ASP A 428 -23.20 3.12 31.28
C ASP A 428 -24.68 3.20 30.91
N ILE A 429 -25.21 4.41 30.65
CA ILE A 429 -26.59 4.60 30.19
C ILE A 429 -26.84 3.90 28.84
N LYS A 430 -25.92 3.99 27.88
CA LYS A 430 -26.05 3.32 26.57
C LYS A 430 -26.04 1.79 26.73
N SER A 431 -25.13 1.26 27.54
CA SER A 431 -25.00 -0.18 27.80
C SER A 431 -26.22 -0.75 28.52
N GLU A 432 -26.70 -0.07 29.56
CA GLU A 432 -27.93 -0.46 30.29
C GLU A 432 -29.14 -0.46 29.36
N ARG A 433 -29.29 0.60 28.53
CA ARG A 433 -30.34 0.69 27.53
C ARG A 433 -30.30 -0.47 26.53
N LEU A 434 -29.13 -0.78 25.98
CA LEU A 434 -28.95 -1.88 25.03
C LEU A 434 -29.33 -3.23 25.66
N GLY A 435 -28.88 -3.48 26.89
CA GLY A 435 -29.23 -4.68 27.64
C GLY A 435 -30.73 -4.86 27.83
N GLN A 436 -31.44 -3.80 28.23
CA GLN A 436 -32.90 -3.82 28.37
C GLN A 436 -33.63 -4.05 27.04
N ILE A 437 -33.11 -3.50 25.94
CA ILE A 437 -33.67 -3.74 24.59
C ILE A 437 -33.51 -5.20 24.19
N HIS A 438 -32.30 -5.76 24.31
CA HIS A 438 -32.04 -7.17 23.98
C HIS A 438 -32.87 -8.12 24.85
N GLU A 439 -33.00 -7.85 26.15
CA GLU A 439 -33.86 -8.65 27.04
C GLU A 439 -35.32 -8.62 26.61
N ARG A 440 -35.86 -7.44 26.29
CA ARG A 440 -37.26 -7.32 25.82
C ARG A 440 -37.46 -7.97 24.44
N LEU A 441 -36.48 -7.93 23.54
CA LEU A 441 -36.55 -8.62 22.24
C LEU A 441 -36.51 -10.14 22.41
N ARG A 442 -35.66 -10.66 23.30
CA ARG A 442 -35.65 -12.09 23.67
C ARG A 442 -37.00 -12.54 24.26
N ALA A 443 -37.61 -11.73 25.11
CA ALA A 443 -38.95 -12.01 25.64
C ALA A 443 -40.04 -12.04 24.56
N LEU A 444 -39.79 -11.43 23.39
CA LEU A 444 -40.67 -11.49 22.21
C LEU A 444 -40.32 -12.66 21.26
N GLY A 445 -39.36 -13.51 21.62
CA GLY A 445 -38.97 -14.70 20.85
C GLY A 445 -37.83 -14.48 19.85
N TRP A 446 -37.14 -13.33 19.87
CA TRP A 446 -35.99 -13.10 19.01
C TRP A 446 -34.71 -13.68 19.61
N GLU A 447 -33.92 -14.37 18.78
CA GLU A 447 -32.60 -14.88 19.14
C GLU A 447 -31.50 -13.82 18.97
N ASP A 448 -30.47 -13.89 19.82
CA ASP A 448 -29.38 -12.91 19.86
C ASP A 448 -28.62 -12.79 18.52
N LYS A 449 -28.57 -13.86 17.73
CA LYS A 449 -27.91 -13.87 16.41
C LYS A 449 -28.50 -12.86 15.43
N TYR A 450 -29.77 -12.47 15.59
CA TYR A 450 -30.43 -11.51 14.70
C TYR A 450 -30.15 -10.04 15.06
N PHE A 451 -29.45 -9.78 16.16
CA PHE A 451 -29.11 -8.41 16.59
C PHE A 451 -27.84 -7.86 15.92
N TYR A 452 -27.17 -8.69 15.11
CA TYR A 452 -25.99 -8.31 14.33
C TYR A 452 -26.43 -7.86 12.93
N PHE A 453 -25.93 -6.73 12.45
CA PHE A 453 -26.25 -6.19 11.13
C PHE A 453 -24.96 -6.01 10.34
N TYR A 454 -24.89 -6.55 9.12
CA TYR A 454 -23.68 -6.52 8.27
C TYR A 454 -23.73 -5.46 7.16
N LYS A 455 -24.86 -4.78 7.01
CA LYS A 455 -25.04 -3.71 6.02
C LYS A 455 -25.03 -2.34 6.70
N ASP A 456 -24.24 -1.43 6.15
CA ASP A 456 -23.99 -0.10 6.70
C ASP A 456 -25.26 0.70 7.04
N ASP A 457 -26.33 0.59 6.25
CA ASP A 457 -27.51 1.44 6.41
C ASP A 457 -28.47 0.88 7.46
N GLU A 458 -28.75 -0.42 7.45
CA GLU A 458 -29.53 -1.10 8.49
C GLU A 458 -28.81 -1.04 9.85
N GLU A 459 -27.49 -1.20 9.87
CA GLU A 459 -26.67 -1.09 11.08
C GLU A 459 -26.74 0.33 11.68
N LYS A 460 -26.62 1.38 10.86
CA LYS A 460 -26.79 2.77 11.32
C LYS A 460 -28.19 3.00 11.88
N GLN A 461 -29.22 2.48 11.23
CA GLN A 461 -30.60 2.60 11.71
C GLN A 461 -30.79 1.90 13.05
N TRP A 462 -30.30 0.67 13.19
CA TRP A 462 -30.29 -0.08 14.44
C TRP A 462 -29.59 0.71 15.56
N ASN A 463 -28.33 1.11 15.33
CA ASN A 463 -27.50 1.84 16.28
C ASN A 463 -28.14 3.18 16.71
N SER A 464 -28.85 3.87 15.80
CA SER A 464 -29.56 5.11 16.12
C SER A 464 -30.73 4.91 17.10
N LEU A 465 -31.36 3.73 17.10
CA LEU A 465 -32.49 3.38 17.96
C LEU A 465 -32.01 2.86 19.33
N VAL A 466 -31.02 1.97 19.31
CA VAL A 466 -30.53 1.28 20.51
C VAL A 466 -29.48 2.07 21.27
N GLY A 467 -28.63 2.85 20.59
CA GLY A 467 -27.49 3.58 21.15
C GLY A 467 -27.78 5.00 21.66
N ALA A 468 -29.06 5.39 21.81
CA ALA A 468 -29.42 6.72 22.28
C ALA A 468 -29.01 6.93 23.76
N PRO A 469 -28.35 8.04 24.14
CA PRO A 469 -27.87 8.28 25.50
C PRO A 469 -28.98 8.76 26.45
N LYS A 470 -30.06 7.97 26.57
CA LYS A 470 -31.22 8.24 27.43
C LYS A 470 -31.79 6.93 27.97
N PRO A 471 -32.25 6.90 29.25
CA PRO A 471 -32.93 5.74 29.81
C PRO A 471 -34.08 5.26 28.92
N LEU A 472 -34.26 3.93 28.84
CA LEU A 472 -35.40 3.34 28.15
C LEU A 472 -36.65 3.51 29.02
N THR A 473 -37.66 4.19 28.49
CA THR A 473 -38.98 4.29 29.13
C THR A 473 -39.98 3.48 28.33
N ASP A 474 -41.06 3.01 28.96
CA ASP A 474 -42.05 2.18 28.27
C ASP A 474 -42.69 2.89 27.07
N ARG A 475 -42.90 4.21 27.17
CA ARG A 475 -43.38 5.00 26.04
C ARG A 475 -42.39 5.02 24.87
N VAL A 476 -41.09 5.10 25.14
CA VAL A 476 -40.05 5.06 24.09
C VAL A 476 -39.99 3.67 23.48
N TRP A 477 -40.05 2.63 24.31
CA TRP A 477 -40.13 1.23 23.88
C TRP A 477 -41.30 0.98 22.93
N THR A 478 -42.52 1.40 23.30
CA THR A 478 -43.71 1.24 22.44
C THR A 478 -43.55 1.92 21.07
N ASN A 479 -42.89 3.08 21.02
CA ASN A 479 -42.68 3.80 19.76
C ASN A 479 -41.56 3.22 18.89
N MET A 480 -40.54 2.59 19.50
CA MET A 480 -39.40 2.04 18.77
C MET A 480 -39.61 0.59 18.36
N LEU A 481 -40.41 -0.17 19.10
CA LEU A 481 -40.62 -1.60 18.89
C LEU A 481 -41.01 -1.93 17.44
N PRO A 482 -41.98 -1.27 16.78
CA PRO A 482 -42.33 -1.59 15.40
C PRO A 482 -41.16 -1.44 14.42
N LYS A 483 -40.27 -0.46 14.65
CA LYS A 483 -39.08 -0.23 13.81
C LYS A 483 -38.01 -1.30 14.05
N LEU A 484 -37.81 -1.71 15.30
CA LEU A 484 -36.89 -2.79 15.64
C LEU A 484 -37.36 -4.10 15.00
N ILE A 485 -38.65 -4.44 15.11
CA ILE A 485 -39.20 -5.66 14.51
C ILE A 485 -39.03 -5.65 12.99
N GLN A 486 -39.32 -4.52 12.33
CA GLN A 486 -39.10 -4.39 10.88
C GLN A 486 -37.64 -4.67 10.51
N LEU A 487 -36.69 -4.02 11.18
CA LEU A 487 -35.25 -4.22 10.92
C LEU A 487 -34.82 -5.68 11.16
N LEU A 488 -35.33 -6.32 12.22
CA LEU A 488 -35.01 -7.71 12.53
C LEU A 488 -35.59 -8.69 11.50
N GLU A 489 -36.81 -8.47 11.01
CA GLU A 489 -37.41 -9.30 9.95
C GLU A 489 -36.68 -9.11 8.61
N GLU A 490 -36.28 -7.88 8.26
CA GLU A 490 -35.46 -7.59 7.08
C GLU A 490 -34.06 -8.21 7.18
N ASN A 491 -33.49 -8.29 8.38
CA ASN A 491 -32.16 -8.85 8.63
C ASN A 491 -32.16 -10.39 8.72
N ARG A 492 -33.27 -11.00 9.14
CA ARG A 492 -33.38 -12.46 9.34
C ARG A 492 -32.81 -13.31 8.19
N PRO A 493 -33.21 -13.14 6.91
CA PRO A 493 -32.68 -13.97 5.83
C PRO A 493 -31.17 -13.77 5.59
N HIS A 494 -30.64 -12.58 5.89
CA HIS A 494 -29.21 -12.31 5.76
C HIS A 494 -28.39 -13.04 6.82
N ILE A 495 -28.87 -13.08 8.05
CA ILE A 495 -28.22 -13.83 9.14
C ILE A 495 -28.35 -15.33 8.93
N ASP A 496 -29.51 -15.83 8.51
CA ASP A 496 -29.67 -17.26 8.26
C ASP A 496 -28.78 -17.76 7.12
N GLU A 497 -28.61 -16.96 6.05
CA GLU A 497 -27.66 -17.25 4.98
C GLU A 497 -26.21 -17.14 5.45
N PHE A 498 -25.87 -16.13 6.26
CA PHE A 498 -24.53 -16.01 6.84
C PHE A 498 -24.19 -17.22 7.72
N ASP A 499 -25.09 -17.63 8.62
CA ASP A 499 -24.92 -18.81 9.46
C ASP A 499 -24.78 -20.08 8.61
N ARG A 500 -25.54 -20.20 7.51
CA ARG A 500 -25.44 -21.33 6.58
C ARG A 500 -24.07 -21.39 5.92
N GLN A 501 -23.55 -20.24 5.46
CA GLN A 501 -22.23 -20.11 4.86
C GLN A 501 -21.11 -20.35 5.87
N ASP A 502 -21.27 -19.90 7.12
CA ASP A 502 -20.31 -20.15 8.20
C ASP A 502 -20.24 -21.65 8.54
N ARG A 503 -21.39 -22.33 8.63
CA ARG A 503 -21.44 -23.80 8.80
C ARG A 503 -20.78 -24.55 7.64
N LEU A 504 -21.03 -24.14 6.40
CA LEU A 504 -20.36 -24.69 5.21
C LEU A 504 -18.85 -24.49 5.30
N SER A 505 -18.41 -23.27 5.57
CA SER A 505 -17.00 -22.89 5.70
C SER A 505 -16.30 -23.68 6.82
N ALA A 506 -16.97 -23.90 7.94
CA ALA A 506 -16.48 -24.74 9.03
C ALA A 506 -16.27 -26.20 8.60
N ARG A 507 -17.23 -26.79 7.87
CA ARG A 507 -17.08 -28.15 7.31
C ARG A 507 -15.96 -28.22 6.28
N THR A 508 -15.88 -27.26 5.35
CA THR A 508 -14.81 -27.20 4.34
C THR A 508 -13.44 -27.08 4.99
N ARG A 509 -13.30 -26.23 6.02
CA ARG A 509 -12.07 -26.10 6.81
C ARG A 509 -11.70 -27.44 7.45
N LYS A 510 -12.67 -28.14 8.02
CA LYS A 510 -12.45 -29.46 8.64
C LYS A 510 -11.96 -30.50 7.64
N VAL A 511 -12.61 -30.63 6.48
CA VAL A 511 -12.19 -31.57 5.43
C VAL A 511 -10.77 -31.26 4.95
N ARG A 512 -10.44 -29.98 4.77
CA ARG A 512 -9.08 -29.55 4.41
C ARG A 512 -8.05 -29.87 5.49
N ASP A 513 -8.40 -29.73 6.77
CA ASP A 513 -7.52 -30.13 7.88
C ASP A 513 -7.24 -31.65 7.86
N LEU A 514 -8.28 -32.46 7.63
CA LEU A 514 -8.16 -33.92 7.50
C LEU A 514 -7.31 -34.32 6.28
N LEU A 515 -7.47 -33.65 5.14
CA LEU A 515 -6.63 -33.86 3.96
C LEU A 515 -5.16 -33.46 4.22
N ARG A 516 -4.92 -32.38 4.96
CA ARG A 516 -3.57 -31.99 5.40
C ARG A 516 -2.94 -33.02 6.31
N GLN A 517 -3.70 -33.58 7.24
CA GLN A 517 -3.24 -34.70 8.08
C GLN A 517 -2.91 -35.92 7.22
N LEU A 518 -3.79 -36.29 6.28
CA LEU A 518 -3.57 -37.40 5.37
C LEU A 518 -2.30 -37.20 4.53
N LYS A 519 -2.04 -35.99 4.02
CA LYS A 519 -0.82 -35.63 3.29
C LYS A 519 0.45 -35.90 4.11
N ARG A 520 0.42 -35.68 5.43
CA ARG A 520 1.54 -36.00 6.33
C ARG A 520 1.71 -37.50 6.52
N GLU A 521 0.62 -38.21 6.76
CA GLU A 521 0.62 -39.66 7.03
C GLU A 521 0.99 -40.51 5.81
N THR A 522 0.87 -39.95 4.59
CA THR A 522 1.01 -40.69 3.32
C THR A 522 2.13 -40.15 2.43
N HIS A 523 3.24 -39.70 3.03
CA HIS A 523 4.38 -39.17 2.26
C HIS A 523 5.05 -40.26 1.40
N PRO A 524 4.95 -40.19 0.05
CA PRO A 524 5.43 -41.27 -0.82
C PRO A 524 6.95 -41.41 -0.85
N TYR A 525 7.67 -40.36 -0.47
CA TYR A 525 9.13 -40.33 -0.47
C TYR A 525 9.72 -40.34 0.94
N GLN A 526 8.95 -40.85 1.93
CA GLN A 526 9.41 -40.93 3.32
C GLN A 526 10.78 -41.61 3.47
N PRO A 527 11.10 -42.71 2.75
CA PRO A 527 12.44 -43.32 2.86
C PRO A 527 13.60 -42.39 2.46
N ILE A 528 13.37 -41.47 1.51
CA ILE A 528 14.36 -40.45 1.12
C ILE A 528 14.49 -39.38 2.21
N VAL A 529 13.36 -38.94 2.78
CA VAL A 529 13.30 -37.99 3.91
C VAL A 529 14.06 -38.54 5.12
N ASP A 530 13.87 -39.83 5.42
CA ASP A 530 14.53 -40.54 6.52
C ASP A 530 16.05 -40.67 6.28
N ALA A 531 16.45 -41.05 5.07
CA ALA A 531 17.86 -41.21 4.69
C ALA A 531 18.65 -39.89 4.79
N LEU A 532 18.05 -38.79 4.32
CA LEU A 532 18.64 -37.45 4.37
C LEU A 532 18.39 -36.73 5.71
N LYS A 533 17.62 -37.32 6.64
CA LYS A 533 17.25 -36.72 7.94
C LYS A 533 16.64 -35.32 7.79
N LEU A 534 15.75 -35.16 6.81
CA LEU A 534 15.14 -33.87 6.47
C LEU A 534 14.03 -33.43 7.43
N GLU A 535 13.65 -34.26 8.39
CA GLU A 535 12.61 -33.94 9.37
C GLU A 535 13.03 -32.77 10.27
N ARG A 536 12.28 -31.67 10.18
CA ARG A 536 12.39 -30.54 11.12
C ARG A 536 11.13 -30.50 11.99
N PRO A 537 11.24 -30.30 13.31
CA PRO A 537 10.07 -30.20 14.15
C PRO A 537 9.23 -28.97 13.77
N PRO A 538 7.90 -29.09 13.77
CA PRO A 538 7.02 -27.95 13.53
C PRO A 538 7.28 -26.80 14.51
N ILE A 539 7.22 -25.56 14.02
CA ILE A 539 7.34 -24.38 14.87
C ILE A 539 5.94 -23.97 15.31
N GLN A 540 5.63 -24.16 16.59
CA GLN A 540 4.39 -23.65 17.18
C GLN A 540 4.51 -22.14 17.42
N ILE A 541 3.59 -21.36 16.85
CA ILE A 541 3.40 -19.93 17.11
C ILE A 541 1.94 -19.71 17.53
N GLY A 542 1.66 -19.76 18.83
CA GLY A 542 0.29 -19.73 19.34
C GLY A 542 -0.50 -20.98 18.93
N ASP A 543 -1.73 -20.80 18.42
CA ASP A 543 -2.55 -21.89 17.85
C ASP A 543 -2.09 -22.30 16.44
N TYR A 544 -1.09 -21.61 15.87
CA TYR A 544 -0.59 -21.88 14.53
C TYR A 544 0.62 -22.81 14.57
N THR A 545 0.56 -23.86 13.75
CA THR A 545 1.71 -24.73 13.49
C THR A 545 2.35 -24.29 12.18
N LEU A 546 3.51 -23.65 12.24
CA LEU A 546 4.31 -23.26 11.09
C LEU A 546 5.18 -24.46 10.71
N GLU A 547 4.79 -25.14 9.63
CA GLU A 547 5.58 -26.22 9.06
C GLU A 547 6.89 -25.66 8.50
N PRO A 548 8.05 -26.18 8.92
CA PRO A 548 9.31 -25.92 8.24
C PRO A 548 9.15 -26.29 6.77
N GLY A 549 9.72 -25.49 5.86
CA GLY A 549 9.77 -25.88 4.45
C GLY A 549 10.52 -27.21 4.34
N LEU A 550 9.80 -28.29 4.05
CA LEU A 550 10.41 -29.58 3.70
C LEU A 550 11.10 -29.41 2.35
N LEU A 551 12.35 -29.89 2.24
CA LEU A 551 13.10 -29.90 0.97
C LEU A 551 12.51 -30.89 -0.04
N LEU A 552 11.80 -31.93 0.42
CA LEU A 552 11.05 -32.85 -0.44
C LEU A 552 9.58 -32.80 -0.06
N LEU A 553 8.75 -32.22 -0.92
CA LEU A 553 7.31 -32.10 -0.68
C LEU A 553 6.56 -33.37 -1.11
N ASN A 554 5.52 -33.74 -0.36
CA ASN A 554 4.53 -34.72 -0.84
C ASN A 554 3.69 -34.08 -1.97
N PRO A 555 3.74 -34.58 -3.22
CA PRO A 555 2.87 -34.11 -4.29
C PRO A 555 1.41 -34.25 -3.87
N PHE A 556 0.66 -33.16 -3.90
CA PHE A 556 -0.73 -33.15 -3.48
C PHE A 556 -1.57 -32.27 -4.43
N PRO A 557 -2.76 -32.73 -4.85
CA PRO A 557 -3.61 -31.97 -5.76
C PRO A 557 -4.01 -30.63 -5.15
N ASP A 558 -4.21 -29.63 -6.00
CA ASP A 558 -4.79 -28.36 -5.59
C ASP A 558 -6.28 -28.48 -5.27
N ASP A 559 -6.84 -27.42 -4.68
CA ASP A 559 -8.24 -27.39 -4.28
C ASP A 559 -9.19 -27.56 -5.48
N HIS A 560 -8.84 -27.08 -6.67
CA HIS A 560 -9.69 -27.26 -7.85
C HIS A 560 -9.81 -28.73 -8.27
N VAL A 561 -8.71 -29.48 -8.20
CA VAL A 561 -8.73 -30.93 -8.46
C VAL A 561 -9.49 -31.66 -7.35
N LEU A 562 -9.30 -31.30 -6.09
CA LEU A 562 -10.02 -31.90 -4.96
C LEU A 562 -11.52 -31.63 -5.03
N ASP A 563 -11.92 -30.42 -5.42
CA ASP A 563 -13.31 -29.99 -5.62
C ASP A 563 -13.97 -30.72 -6.82
N SER A 564 -13.18 -31.34 -7.69
CA SER A 564 -13.73 -32.22 -8.76
C SER A 564 -14.04 -33.64 -8.27
N TRP A 565 -13.64 -34.00 -7.05
CA TRP A 565 -13.84 -35.33 -6.50
C TRP A 565 -15.09 -35.36 -5.62
N GLY A 566 -16.20 -35.88 -6.15
CA GLY A 566 -17.46 -36.02 -5.39
C GLY A 566 -17.29 -36.63 -4.00
N LEU A 567 -16.43 -37.66 -3.88
CA LEU A 567 -16.10 -38.31 -2.60
C LEU A 567 -15.51 -37.37 -1.54
N VAL A 568 -14.94 -36.23 -1.94
CA VAL A 568 -14.43 -35.14 -1.08
C VAL A 568 -15.46 -34.03 -0.93
N THR A 569 -16.08 -33.56 -2.02
CA THR A 569 -17.05 -32.43 -1.96
C THR A 569 -18.30 -32.74 -1.16
N ASP A 570 -18.83 -33.96 -1.32
CA ASP A 570 -20.01 -34.44 -0.60
C ASP A 570 -19.80 -34.39 0.94
N LEU A 571 -18.55 -34.43 1.43
CA LEU A 571 -18.26 -34.38 2.86
C LEU A 571 -18.59 -33.02 3.50
N TYR A 572 -18.56 -31.92 2.75
CA TYR A 572 -18.87 -30.59 3.27
C TYR A 572 -20.12 -29.94 2.65
N GLU A 573 -20.55 -30.37 1.47
CA GLU A 573 -21.78 -29.89 0.84
C GLU A 573 -23.04 -30.34 1.60
N GLU A 574 -23.06 -31.59 2.07
CA GLU A 574 -24.14 -32.11 2.91
C GLU A 574 -24.14 -31.44 4.30
N GLU A 575 -25.33 -31.09 4.81
CA GLU A 575 -25.47 -30.43 6.11
C GLU A 575 -25.32 -31.44 7.27
N ASN A 576 -24.08 -31.80 7.55
CA ASN A 576 -23.66 -32.71 8.61
C ASN A 576 -23.00 -31.96 9.79
N THR A 577 -22.92 -32.60 10.97
CA THR A 577 -22.08 -32.08 12.08
C THR A 577 -20.61 -32.34 11.79
N ILE A 578 -19.71 -31.59 12.44
CA ILE A 578 -18.26 -31.71 12.24
C ILE A 578 -17.76 -33.13 12.59
N GLU A 579 -18.31 -33.75 13.63
CA GLU A 579 -17.98 -35.12 14.05
C GLU A 579 -18.43 -36.15 13.00
N GLN A 580 -19.59 -35.93 12.38
CA GLN A 580 -20.08 -36.80 11.32
C GLN A 580 -19.22 -36.66 10.05
N VAL A 581 -18.71 -35.46 9.74
CA VAL A 581 -17.76 -35.23 8.64
C VAL A 581 -16.45 -36.00 8.87
N GLU A 582 -15.89 -35.98 10.09
CA GLU A 582 -14.69 -36.76 10.43
C GLU A 582 -14.91 -38.26 10.24
N LYS A 583 -16.05 -38.77 10.70
CA LYS A 583 -16.40 -40.18 10.57
C LYS A 583 -16.50 -40.59 9.10
N LEU A 584 -17.24 -39.82 8.28
CA LEU A 584 -17.39 -40.09 6.85
C LEU A 584 -16.05 -39.98 6.10
N PHE A 585 -15.20 -39.03 6.46
CA PHE A 585 -13.85 -38.93 5.91
C PHE A 585 -13.04 -40.19 6.23
N GLY A 586 -13.11 -40.68 7.47
CA GLY A 586 -12.48 -41.93 7.89
C GLY A 586 -12.95 -43.15 7.09
N GLU A 587 -14.26 -43.28 6.88
CA GLU A 587 -14.88 -44.34 6.05
C GLU A 587 -14.43 -44.27 4.58
N ARG A 588 -14.19 -43.06 4.06
CA ARG A 588 -13.74 -42.82 2.67
C ARG A 588 -12.22 -42.76 2.51
N ARG A 589 -11.45 -42.85 3.59
CA ARG A 589 -9.99 -42.61 3.60
C ARG A 589 -9.23 -43.46 2.58
N GLU A 590 -9.54 -44.76 2.48
CA GLU A 590 -8.89 -45.65 1.51
C GLU A 590 -9.21 -45.29 0.05
N ALA A 591 -10.45 -44.88 -0.23
CA ALA A 591 -10.87 -44.45 -1.56
C ALA A 591 -10.19 -43.14 -1.95
N ILE A 592 -10.05 -42.19 -1.01
CA ILE A 592 -9.28 -40.94 -1.18
C ILE A 592 -7.82 -41.27 -1.49
N CYS A 593 -7.19 -42.18 -0.73
CA CYS A 593 -5.80 -42.59 -0.95
C CYS A 593 -5.59 -43.20 -2.35
N ARG A 594 -6.53 -44.05 -2.81
CA ARG A 594 -6.47 -44.63 -4.15
C ARG A 594 -6.58 -43.57 -5.24
N LYS A 595 -7.45 -42.56 -5.06
CA LYS A 595 -7.59 -41.44 -5.99
C LYS A 595 -6.36 -40.53 -6.02
N LEU A 596 -5.75 -40.28 -4.86
CA LEU A 596 -4.47 -39.57 -4.76
C LEU A 596 -3.36 -40.31 -5.50
N LEU A 597 -3.29 -41.63 -5.36
CA LEU A 597 -2.33 -42.46 -6.10
C LEU A 597 -2.56 -42.39 -7.61
N GLU A 598 -3.81 -42.59 -8.07
CA GLU A 598 -4.18 -42.47 -9.49
C GLU A 598 -3.82 -41.09 -10.06
N TRP A 599 -4.11 -40.03 -9.32
CA TRP A 599 -3.79 -38.66 -9.72
C TRP A 599 -2.28 -38.44 -9.83
N ARG A 600 -1.51 -38.88 -8.82
CA ARG A 600 -0.05 -38.74 -8.82
C ARG A 600 0.59 -39.50 -9.97
N THR A 601 0.18 -40.75 -10.20
CA THR A 601 0.69 -41.57 -11.31
C THR A 601 0.44 -40.88 -12.66
N ARG A 602 -0.75 -40.30 -12.89
CA ARG A 602 -1.03 -39.55 -14.12
C ARG A 602 -0.17 -38.31 -14.26
N ALA A 603 0.05 -37.57 -13.18
CA ALA A 603 0.92 -36.39 -13.19
C ALA A 603 2.37 -36.76 -13.52
N GLU A 604 2.89 -37.84 -12.92
CA GLU A 604 4.23 -38.37 -13.20
C GLU A 604 4.36 -38.84 -14.66
N GLU A 605 3.38 -39.60 -15.18
CA GLU A 605 3.32 -40.03 -16.58
C GLU A 605 3.31 -38.83 -17.54
N GLN A 606 2.47 -37.83 -17.29
CA GLN A 606 2.38 -36.63 -18.11
C GLN A 606 3.70 -35.86 -18.18
N LEU A 607 4.36 -35.65 -17.04
CA LEU A 607 5.65 -34.96 -16.98
C LEU A 607 6.76 -35.74 -17.72
N VAL A 608 6.78 -37.07 -17.57
CA VAL A 608 7.72 -37.93 -18.30
C VAL A 608 7.48 -37.84 -19.82
N GLU A 609 6.22 -37.90 -20.28
CA GLU A 609 5.90 -37.79 -21.70
C GLU A 609 6.20 -36.38 -22.27
N GLN A 610 5.97 -35.32 -21.49
CA GLN A 610 6.37 -33.95 -21.86
C GLN A 610 7.89 -33.82 -21.96
N TYR A 611 8.63 -34.45 -21.05
CA TYR A 611 10.08 -34.49 -21.10
C TYR A 611 10.58 -35.22 -22.36
N LYS A 612 10.02 -36.39 -22.68
CA LYS A 612 10.33 -37.20 -23.88
C LYS A 612 10.00 -36.49 -25.18
N SER A 613 8.85 -35.83 -25.26
CA SER A 613 8.40 -35.12 -26.47
C SER A 613 9.21 -33.85 -26.76
N SER A 614 9.99 -33.36 -25.78
CA SER A 614 10.87 -32.20 -25.93
C SER A 614 12.20 -32.51 -26.66
N PHE A 615 12.44 -33.74 -27.13
CA PHE A 615 13.63 -34.11 -27.90
C PHE A 615 13.49 -33.71 -29.39
N THR A 616 14.56 -33.19 -29.99
CA THR A 616 14.61 -32.85 -31.42
C THR A 616 14.67 -34.12 -32.29
N ALA A 617 14.07 -34.06 -33.49
CA ALA A 617 14.07 -35.15 -34.46
C ALA A 617 15.51 -35.59 -34.79
N GLY A 618 15.92 -36.76 -34.31
CA GLY A 618 17.26 -37.34 -34.50
C GLY A 618 17.98 -37.73 -33.21
N THR A 619 17.56 -37.21 -32.05
CA THR A 619 18.13 -37.59 -30.74
C THR A 619 17.26 -38.67 -30.10
N ARG A 620 17.78 -39.89 -29.94
CA ARG A 620 17.01 -41.01 -29.37
C ARG A 620 16.96 -40.88 -27.85
N PHE A 621 15.78 -40.59 -27.31
CA PHE A 621 15.53 -40.78 -25.87
C PHE A 621 15.60 -42.28 -25.58
N VAL A 622 16.53 -42.66 -24.72
CA VAL A 622 16.56 -43.99 -24.10
C VAL A 622 16.24 -43.73 -22.64
N MET A 623 15.02 -44.08 -22.22
CA MET A 623 14.80 -44.33 -20.80
C MET A 623 15.60 -45.59 -20.52
N ASP A 624 16.62 -45.50 -19.67
CA ASP A 624 17.21 -46.72 -19.15
C ASP A 624 16.08 -47.49 -18.45
N ASP A 625 15.86 -48.74 -18.81
CA ASP A 625 14.83 -49.59 -18.17
C ASP A 625 15.11 -49.75 -16.66
N GLU A 626 16.32 -49.38 -16.23
CA GLU A 626 16.76 -49.25 -14.84
C GLU A 626 17.18 -47.80 -14.51
N ALA A 627 16.24 -46.85 -14.49
CA ALA A 627 16.53 -45.50 -13.98
C ALA A 627 17.04 -45.56 -12.53
N PHE A 628 18.36 -45.56 -12.35
CA PHE A 628 18.99 -45.53 -11.04
C PHE A 628 18.77 -44.14 -10.42
N LEU A 629 18.41 -44.14 -9.15
CA LEU A 629 18.29 -42.95 -8.31
C LEU A 629 18.97 -43.28 -6.99
N THR A 630 20.03 -42.54 -6.68
CA THR A 630 20.82 -42.72 -5.46
C THR A 630 20.54 -41.58 -4.49
N VAL A 631 20.55 -41.93 -3.21
CA VAL A 631 20.53 -41.00 -2.08
C VAL A 631 21.68 -41.41 -1.17
N GLN A 632 22.62 -40.50 -0.91
CA GLN A 632 23.87 -40.78 -0.19
C GLN A 632 24.63 -41.98 -0.79
N GLY A 633 24.61 -42.11 -2.12
CA GLY A 633 25.27 -43.20 -2.86
C GLY A 633 24.60 -44.58 -2.78
N SER A 634 23.41 -44.72 -2.18
CA SER A 634 22.64 -45.97 -2.12
C SER A 634 21.28 -45.87 -2.84
N THR A 635 20.79 -46.99 -3.38
CA THR A 635 19.44 -47.13 -3.96
C THR A 635 18.40 -47.64 -2.95
N ASP A 636 18.79 -47.92 -1.71
CA ASP A 636 17.90 -48.54 -0.72
C ASP A 636 16.65 -47.69 -0.42
N ALA A 637 16.81 -46.36 -0.38
CA ALA A 637 15.72 -45.42 -0.13
C ALA A 637 14.78 -45.20 -1.34
N THR A 638 15.15 -45.73 -2.51
CA THR A 638 14.46 -45.45 -3.79
C THR A 638 14.00 -46.71 -4.52
N LYS A 639 14.40 -47.90 -4.07
CA LYS A 639 14.13 -49.20 -4.71
C LYS A 639 12.65 -49.52 -4.93
N ASP A 640 11.78 -49.07 -4.03
CA ASP A 640 10.34 -49.34 -4.07
C ASP A 640 9.57 -48.27 -4.86
N LEU A 641 10.26 -47.25 -5.40
CA LEU A 641 9.65 -46.19 -6.20
C LEU A 641 9.47 -46.61 -7.67
N PRO A 642 8.33 -46.25 -8.30
CA PRO A 642 8.13 -46.45 -9.74
C PRO A 642 9.22 -45.80 -10.60
N ASN A 643 9.47 -46.36 -11.79
CA ASN A 643 10.51 -45.86 -12.71
C ASN A 643 10.31 -44.39 -13.08
N HIS A 644 9.07 -43.97 -13.35
CA HIS A 644 8.74 -42.57 -13.65
C HIS A 644 9.11 -41.65 -12.48
N THR A 645 8.77 -42.06 -11.25
CA THR A 645 9.12 -41.32 -10.04
C THR A 645 10.64 -41.22 -9.87
N ARG A 646 11.36 -42.34 -10.02
CA ARG A 646 12.84 -42.37 -9.93
C ARG A 646 13.47 -41.44 -10.94
N PHE A 647 13.01 -41.48 -12.18
CA PHE A 647 13.44 -40.58 -13.25
C PHE A 647 13.22 -39.11 -12.89
N LEU A 648 12.00 -38.74 -12.49
CA LEU A 648 11.64 -37.35 -12.19
C LEU A 648 12.40 -36.73 -11.00
N LEU A 649 12.81 -37.55 -10.03
CA LEU A 649 13.56 -37.11 -8.85
C LEU A 649 15.06 -36.92 -9.08
N ARG A 650 15.60 -37.36 -10.23
CA ARG A 650 17.03 -37.19 -10.54
C ARG A 650 17.40 -35.72 -10.70
N ALA A 651 18.60 -35.37 -10.25
CA ALA A 651 19.14 -34.01 -10.38
C ALA A 651 19.22 -33.53 -11.83
N ASP A 652 19.48 -34.42 -12.79
CA ASP A 652 19.58 -34.11 -14.21
C ASP A 652 18.23 -33.99 -14.94
N THR A 653 17.12 -34.29 -14.29
CA THR A 653 15.78 -34.07 -14.84
C THR A 653 15.32 -32.65 -14.53
N VAL A 654 15.59 -31.73 -15.46
CA VAL A 654 15.33 -30.28 -15.30
C VAL A 654 14.15 -29.83 -16.15
N PHE A 655 13.13 -29.27 -15.52
CA PHE A 655 12.00 -28.62 -16.19
C PHE A 655 12.13 -27.10 -16.21
N MET A 656 11.39 -26.48 -17.11
CA MET A 656 11.14 -25.05 -17.17
C MET A 656 9.70 -24.78 -17.64
N PRO A 657 9.11 -23.63 -17.28
CA PRO A 657 7.88 -23.17 -17.91
C PRO A 657 8.08 -22.97 -19.42
N LYS A 658 7.09 -23.38 -20.20
CA LYS A 658 7.02 -23.25 -21.66
C LYS A 658 6.96 -21.76 -21.96
N ALA A 659 8.07 -21.20 -22.43
CA ALA A 659 8.11 -19.82 -22.89
C ALA A 659 7.21 -19.67 -24.13
N THR A 660 6.38 -18.63 -24.16
CA THR A 660 5.69 -18.16 -25.36
C THR A 660 6.75 -17.63 -26.34
N GLU A 661 7.23 -18.51 -27.21
CA GLU A 661 8.06 -18.24 -28.40
C GLU A 661 9.22 -17.25 -28.20
N SER A 662 10.33 -17.71 -27.61
CA SER A 662 11.59 -16.98 -27.76
C SER A 662 12.26 -17.33 -29.09
N SER A 663 12.52 -16.31 -29.92
CA SER A 663 13.01 -16.44 -31.29
C SER A 663 14.53 -16.24 -31.44
N SER A 664 15.28 -16.12 -30.34
CA SER A 664 16.72 -15.87 -30.43
C SER A 664 17.51 -17.14 -30.74
N LYS A 665 18.54 -17.02 -31.60
CA LYS A 665 19.48 -18.12 -31.92
C LYS A 665 20.14 -18.70 -30.65
N VAL A 666 20.36 -17.85 -29.64
CA VAL A 666 20.96 -18.25 -28.34
C VAL A 666 20.00 -19.13 -27.52
N ASP A 667 18.69 -18.87 -27.57
CA ASP A 667 17.69 -19.71 -26.89
C ASP A 667 17.50 -21.07 -27.58
N GLN A 668 17.67 -21.12 -28.90
CA GLN A 668 17.64 -22.39 -29.64
C GLN A 668 18.82 -23.30 -29.29
N GLU A 669 19.98 -22.73 -28.96
CA GLU A 669 21.20 -23.49 -28.65
C GLU A 669 21.33 -23.83 -27.15
N HIS A 670 20.95 -22.92 -26.24
CA HIS A 670 21.16 -23.07 -24.78
C HIS A 670 19.89 -23.09 -23.92
N GLY A 671 18.70 -22.98 -24.52
CA GLY A 671 17.43 -22.83 -23.79
C GLY A 671 17.29 -21.46 -23.12
N PRO A 672 16.06 -20.99 -22.88
CA PRO A 672 15.78 -19.64 -22.37
C PRO A 672 16.28 -19.43 -20.93
N ILE A 673 16.41 -18.17 -20.52
CA ILE A 673 16.66 -17.80 -19.12
C ILE A 673 15.37 -18.06 -18.34
N ALA A 674 15.25 -19.25 -17.77
CA ALA A 674 14.14 -19.68 -16.94
C ALA A 674 14.68 -20.32 -15.66
N THR A 675 13.95 -20.20 -14.56
CA THR A 675 14.30 -20.86 -13.29
C THR A 675 14.30 -22.38 -13.46
N CYS A 676 15.23 -23.09 -12.81
CA CYS A 676 15.16 -24.55 -12.72
C CYS A 676 13.88 -24.92 -11.98
N VAL A 677 13.13 -25.89 -12.52
CA VAL A 677 12.01 -26.50 -11.83
C VAL A 677 12.27 -28.00 -11.78
N HIS A 678 12.20 -28.57 -10.59
CA HIS A 678 12.36 -30.00 -10.36
C HIS A 678 11.09 -30.58 -9.79
N PHE A 679 10.82 -31.85 -10.06
CA PHE A 679 9.76 -32.57 -9.39
C PHE A 679 10.20 -32.91 -7.96
N PRO A 680 9.33 -32.81 -6.93
CA PRO A 680 7.91 -32.44 -6.97
C PRO A 680 7.62 -30.94 -6.75
N ASP A 681 8.64 -30.08 -6.78
CA ASP A 681 8.56 -28.62 -6.57
C ASP A 681 7.89 -27.83 -7.71
N ILE A 682 7.07 -28.49 -8.51
CA ILE A 682 6.24 -27.86 -9.54
C ILE A 682 5.03 -27.19 -8.86
N PRO A 683 4.78 -25.89 -9.05
CA PRO A 683 3.71 -25.14 -8.39
C PRO A 683 2.34 -25.85 -8.26
N CYS A 684 1.87 -26.52 -9.31
CA CYS A 684 0.59 -27.24 -9.32
C CYS A 684 0.59 -28.56 -8.52
N LEU A 685 1.75 -29.04 -8.07
CA LEU A 685 1.92 -30.22 -7.23
C LEU A 685 2.23 -29.88 -5.77
N ARG A 686 2.56 -28.61 -5.47
CA ARG A 686 3.05 -28.22 -4.13
C ARG A 686 1.94 -28.07 -3.09
N ASN A 687 0.71 -27.70 -3.48
CA ASN A 687 -0.42 -27.30 -2.61
C ASN A 687 0.01 -26.93 -1.16
N ASN A 688 0.72 -25.81 -1.03
CA ASN A 688 1.46 -25.41 0.18
C ASN A 688 0.97 -24.11 0.82
N TYR A 689 -0.08 -23.48 0.29
CA TYR A 689 -0.60 -22.26 0.90
C TYR A 689 -1.48 -22.62 2.11
N PRO A 690 -1.20 -22.08 3.32
CA PRO A 690 -2.24 -21.99 4.33
C PRO A 690 -3.34 -21.11 3.73
N LEU A 691 -4.48 -21.72 3.42
CA LEU A 691 -5.64 -21.08 2.82
C LEU A 691 -6.14 -19.93 3.71
N ARG A 692 -5.56 -18.75 3.53
CA ARG A 692 -6.17 -17.50 3.95
C ARG A 692 -6.85 -16.91 2.72
N SER A 693 -7.99 -17.48 2.38
CA SER A 693 -8.93 -16.84 1.46
C SER A 693 -10.35 -17.25 1.80
N ASP A 694 -10.81 -16.81 2.98
CA ASP A 694 -12.23 -16.50 3.20
C ASP A 694 -12.63 -15.18 2.49
N SER A 695 -11.83 -14.68 1.53
CA SER A 695 -12.28 -13.56 0.70
C SER A 695 -13.16 -14.07 -0.43
N VAL A 696 -14.46 -13.80 -0.30
CA VAL A 696 -15.53 -13.86 -1.32
C VAL A 696 -15.24 -12.99 -2.57
N TYR A 697 -14.04 -12.44 -2.69
CA TYR A 697 -13.57 -11.73 -3.86
C TYR A 697 -12.59 -12.61 -4.64
N GLY A 698 -13.13 -13.40 -5.57
CA GLY A 698 -12.34 -14.00 -6.63
C GLY A 698 -11.56 -12.90 -7.35
N HIS A 699 -10.25 -12.88 -7.14
CA HIS A 699 -9.34 -12.27 -8.09
C HIS A 699 -9.42 -13.09 -9.38
N ASP A 700 -9.59 -12.40 -10.52
CA ASP A 700 -9.43 -13.00 -11.85
C ASP A 700 -8.12 -13.79 -11.88
N ASP A 701 -8.25 -15.12 -11.93
CA ASP A 701 -7.12 -16.05 -12.03
C ASP A 701 -6.61 -16.02 -13.48
N GLN A 702 -5.95 -14.91 -13.85
CA GLN A 702 -5.14 -14.83 -15.08
C GLN A 702 -3.97 -15.85 -15.06
N ASP A 703 -3.78 -16.57 -13.95
CA ASP A 703 -2.74 -17.58 -13.75
C ASP A 703 -3.25 -19.03 -13.92
N ALA A 704 -4.47 -19.26 -14.41
CA ALA A 704 -4.95 -20.62 -14.70
C ALA A 704 -4.01 -21.39 -15.66
N GLU A 705 -3.34 -20.71 -16.60
CA GLU A 705 -2.30 -21.29 -17.45
C GLU A 705 -1.05 -21.75 -16.67
N LYS A 706 -0.69 -21.10 -15.55
CA LYS A 706 0.45 -21.47 -14.69
C LYS A 706 0.17 -22.65 -13.77
N LYS A 707 -1.10 -23.02 -13.58
CA LYS A 707 -1.53 -24.19 -12.79
C LYS A 707 -1.59 -25.49 -13.60
N SER A 708 -1.52 -25.44 -14.93
CA SER A 708 -1.49 -26.67 -15.74
C SER A 708 -0.11 -27.31 -15.75
N LEU A 709 -0.04 -28.64 -15.69
CA LEU A 709 1.20 -29.38 -15.96
C LEU A 709 1.68 -29.21 -17.41
N ASP A 710 0.78 -28.89 -18.35
CA ASP A 710 1.11 -28.69 -19.79
C ASP A 710 2.07 -27.54 -20.07
N CYS A 711 2.26 -26.65 -19.09
CA CYS A 711 3.21 -25.57 -19.23
C CYS A 711 4.65 -25.96 -18.86
N TYR A 712 4.96 -27.19 -18.45
CA TYR A 712 6.34 -27.57 -18.11
C TYR A 712 6.98 -28.41 -19.21
N VAL A 713 8.20 -28.04 -19.61
CA VAL A 713 8.97 -28.72 -20.65
C VAL A 713 10.43 -28.88 -20.22
N ARG A 714 11.16 -29.77 -20.89
CA ARG A 714 12.58 -30.03 -20.63
C ARG A 714 13.45 -28.78 -20.84
N HIS A 715 14.33 -28.47 -19.89
CA HIS A 715 15.39 -27.45 -20.06
C HIS A 715 16.71 -28.10 -20.49
N ALA A 716 16.83 -28.37 -21.79
CA ALA A 716 17.97 -29.10 -22.37
C ALA A 716 19.34 -28.46 -22.06
N GLY A 717 19.42 -27.13 -22.05
CA GLY A 717 20.67 -26.41 -21.80
C GLY A 717 21.15 -26.56 -20.36
N LYS A 718 20.24 -26.44 -19.38
CA LYS A 718 20.56 -26.63 -17.96
C LYS A 718 20.78 -28.10 -17.61
N GLU A 719 20.03 -29.02 -18.19
CA GLU A 719 20.31 -30.46 -18.06
C GLU A 719 21.74 -30.79 -18.50
N SER A 720 22.22 -30.27 -19.64
CA SER A 720 23.60 -30.53 -20.10
C SER A 720 24.66 -30.05 -19.10
N ILE A 721 24.39 -28.91 -18.45
CA ILE A 721 25.26 -28.35 -17.41
C ILE A 721 25.23 -29.24 -16.18
N VAL A 722 24.03 -29.61 -15.72
CA VAL A 722 23.86 -30.50 -14.57
C VAL A 722 24.60 -31.82 -14.79
N LYS A 723 24.44 -32.48 -15.94
CA LYS A 723 25.14 -33.73 -16.25
C LYS A 723 26.66 -33.60 -16.15
N ALA A 724 27.23 -32.57 -16.77
CA ALA A 724 28.67 -32.32 -16.71
C ALA A 724 29.16 -32.01 -15.29
N LEU A 725 28.39 -31.27 -14.49
CA LEU A 725 28.71 -31.00 -13.08
C LEU A 725 28.64 -32.25 -12.22
N LEU A 726 27.66 -33.12 -12.45
CA LEU A 726 27.50 -34.39 -11.73
C LEU A 726 28.56 -35.42 -12.10
N GLU A 727 28.97 -35.47 -13.37
CA GLU A 727 30.10 -36.31 -13.82
C GLU A 727 31.40 -35.90 -13.10
N GLU A 728 31.68 -34.60 -12.96
CA GLU A 728 32.84 -34.10 -12.21
C GLU A 728 32.77 -34.44 -10.71
N LEU A 729 31.56 -34.52 -10.13
CA LEU A 729 31.35 -34.92 -8.73
C LEU A 729 31.29 -36.44 -8.52
N GLU A 730 31.31 -37.23 -9.59
CA GLU A 730 31.07 -38.68 -9.56
C GLU A 730 29.68 -39.05 -8.99
N MET A 731 28.66 -38.21 -9.27
CA MET A 731 27.29 -38.35 -8.78
C MET A 731 26.22 -38.38 -9.89
N PRO A 732 26.34 -39.23 -10.93
CA PRO A 732 25.48 -39.16 -12.13
C PRO A 732 23.99 -39.46 -11.88
N ASP A 733 23.67 -40.22 -10.84
CA ASP A 733 22.31 -40.71 -10.53
C ASP A 733 21.76 -40.14 -9.22
N VAL A 734 22.30 -39.02 -8.73
CA VAL A 734 21.90 -38.43 -7.45
C VAL A 734 20.50 -37.80 -7.52
N ALA A 735 19.74 -37.91 -6.42
CA ALA A 735 18.48 -37.19 -6.25
C ALA A 735 18.71 -35.67 -6.13
N HIS A 736 17.89 -34.87 -6.80
CA HIS A 736 18.01 -33.40 -6.76
C HIS A 736 17.97 -32.84 -5.32
N VAL A 737 17.11 -33.40 -4.47
CA VAL A 737 16.94 -32.99 -3.07
C VAL A 737 18.22 -33.13 -2.25
N GLU A 738 19.08 -34.13 -2.54
CA GLU A 738 20.34 -34.31 -1.82
C GLU A 738 21.27 -33.11 -2.07
N LEU A 739 21.35 -32.63 -3.32
CA LEU A 739 22.15 -31.47 -3.68
C LEU A 739 21.58 -30.17 -3.07
N GLN A 740 20.27 -30.08 -2.91
CA GLN A 740 19.65 -28.97 -2.19
C GLN A 740 19.97 -29.01 -0.69
N ASP A 741 19.94 -30.20 -0.07
CA ASP A 741 20.23 -30.40 1.36
C ASP A 741 21.68 -30.06 1.72
N MET A 742 22.62 -30.35 0.82
CA MET A 742 24.03 -29.93 0.95
C MET A 742 24.18 -28.40 1.11
N GLY A 743 23.21 -27.61 0.69
CA GLY A 743 23.16 -26.17 0.91
C GLY A 743 24.21 -25.39 0.10
N LYS A 744 24.73 -24.30 0.68
CA LYS A 744 25.68 -23.39 0.00
C LYS A 744 27.13 -23.88 0.13
N VAL A 745 27.44 -24.99 -0.51
CA VAL A 745 28.78 -25.61 -0.50
C VAL A 745 29.46 -25.63 -1.88
N PHE A 746 28.71 -25.34 -2.93
CA PHE A 746 29.20 -25.46 -4.30
C PHE A 746 29.85 -24.15 -4.76
N ALA A 747 30.97 -24.25 -5.47
CA ALA A 747 31.60 -23.11 -6.13
C ALA A 747 32.03 -23.48 -7.55
N CYS A 748 32.02 -22.51 -8.46
CA CYS A 748 32.57 -22.71 -9.80
C CYS A 748 34.08 -22.92 -9.71
N GLY A 749 34.56 -24.06 -10.19
CA GLY A 749 35.99 -24.38 -10.15
C GLY A 749 36.82 -23.69 -11.24
N ARG A 750 36.16 -23.08 -12.23
CA ARG A 750 36.81 -22.50 -13.41
C ARG A 750 36.96 -20.97 -13.39
N CYS A 751 36.17 -20.23 -12.60
CA CYS A 751 36.24 -18.76 -12.57
C CYS A 751 36.61 -18.18 -11.20
N ASP A 752 37.04 -16.91 -11.17
CA ASP A 752 37.43 -16.20 -9.95
C ASP A 752 36.27 -15.87 -8.99
N HIS A 753 35.05 -16.32 -9.33
CA HIS A 753 33.88 -16.15 -8.46
C HIS A 753 33.93 -17.19 -7.33
N ARG A 754 34.68 -16.84 -6.27
CA ARG A 754 34.92 -17.70 -5.10
C ARG A 754 33.75 -17.80 -4.12
N GLN A 755 32.56 -17.35 -4.52
CA GLN A 755 31.39 -17.38 -3.64
C GLN A 755 30.78 -18.78 -3.66
N VAL A 756 30.65 -19.39 -2.47
CA VAL A 756 29.86 -20.61 -2.32
C VAL A 756 28.38 -20.32 -2.54
N MET A 757 27.73 -21.20 -3.29
CA MET A 757 26.35 -21.05 -3.73
C MET A 757 25.60 -22.38 -3.59
N GLY A 758 24.27 -22.31 -3.60
CA GLY A 758 23.44 -23.51 -3.68
C GLY A 758 23.50 -24.11 -5.08
N TRP A 759 23.04 -25.36 -5.20
CA TRP A 759 23.10 -26.11 -6.46
C TRP A 759 22.51 -25.37 -7.66
N ASP A 760 21.25 -24.91 -7.58
CA ASP A 760 20.58 -24.22 -8.69
C ASP A 760 21.29 -22.92 -9.09
N ALA A 761 21.87 -22.21 -8.13
CA ALA A 761 22.63 -21.00 -8.40
C ALA A 761 23.93 -21.29 -9.17
N LEU A 762 24.53 -22.46 -8.95
CA LEU A 762 25.69 -22.91 -9.75
C LEU A 762 25.28 -23.25 -11.18
N VAL A 763 24.15 -23.94 -11.35
CA VAL A 763 23.59 -24.24 -12.67
C VAL A 763 23.26 -22.94 -13.42
N ASP A 764 22.62 -21.97 -12.75
CA ASP A 764 22.34 -20.64 -13.30
C ASP A 764 23.62 -19.88 -13.65
N HIS A 765 24.66 -19.97 -12.81
CA HIS A 765 25.96 -19.36 -13.08
C HIS A 765 26.55 -19.85 -14.41
N TYR A 766 26.60 -21.17 -14.62
CA TYR A 766 27.09 -21.76 -15.87
C TYR A 766 26.17 -21.43 -17.06
N HIS A 767 24.85 -21.49 -16.87
CA HIS A 767 23.86 -21.23 -17.92
C HIS A 767 23.97 -19.79 -18.44
N LEU A 768 23.99 -18.81 -17.54
CA LEU A 768 24.14 -17.39 -17.89
C LEU A 768 25.51 -17.13 -18.55
N LYS A 769 26.60 -17.69 -18.01
CA LYS A 769 27.94 -17.48 -18.57
C LYS A 769 28.11 -18.07 -19.97
N ARG A 770 27.54 -19.25 -20.24
CA ARG A 770 27.53 -19.87 -21.58
C ARG A 770 26.68 -19.07 -22.57
N ARG A 771 25.52 -18.56 -22.14
CA ARG A 771 24.65 -17.71 -22.98
C ARG A 771 25.28 -16.36 -23.33
N ASP A 772 25.89 -15.71 -22.34
CA ASP A 772 26.57 -14.42 -22.50
C ASP A 772 27.70 -14.49 -23.54
N TRP A 773 28.33 -15.67 -23.68
CA TRP A 773 29.39 -15.94 -24.66
C TRP A 773 28.88 -15.90 -26.11
N LEU A 774 27.78 -16.59 -26.42
CA LEU A 774 27.22 -16.68 -27.80
C LEU A 774 26.44 -15.44 -28.22
N GLY A 775 25.86 -14.72 -27.26
CA GLY A 775 25.20 -13.44 -27.55
C GLY A 775 26.13 -12.30 -27.92
N ASN A 776 27.47 -12.51 -27.95
CA ASN A 776 28.48 -11.44 -28.05
C ASN A 776 28.31 -10.36 -26.96
N HIS A 777 27.64 -10.67 -25.85
CA HIS A 777 27.29 -9.72 -24.80
C HIS A 777 28.38 -9.61 -23.73
N PHE A 778 29.13 -10.69 -23.43
CA PHE A 778 30.26 -10.60 -22.52
C PHE A 778 31.54 -10.12 -23.21
N ILE A 779 31.86 -10.63 -24.40
CA ILE A 779 33.07 -10.25 -25.12
C ILE A 779 32.67 -9.81 -26.51
N ARG A 780 32.30 -8.54 -26.64
CA ARG A 780 32.37 -7.88 -27.93
C ARG A 780 33.86 -7.68 -28.19
N ASN A 781 34.53 -8.67 -28.81
CA ASN A 781 35.92 -8.49 -29.24
C ASN A 781 35.95 -7.41 -30.32
N THR A 782 36.02 -6.18 -29.85
CA THR A 782 35.91 -4.97 -30.67
C THR A 782 37.29 -4.53 -31.16
N TYR A 783 38.34 -5.29 -30.82
CA TYR A 783 39.69 -5.02 -31.28
C TYR A 783 39.79 -5.30 -32.78
N ARG A 784 40.40 -4.36 -33.49
CA ARG A 784 40.80 -4.50 -34.89
C ARG A 784 42.32 -4.46 -34.95
N THR A 785 42.94 -5.56 -34.55
CA THR A 785 44.40 -5.77 -34.51
C THR A 785 44.82 -6.71 -35.63
N ARG A 786 46.07 -6.63 -36.09
CA ARG A 786 46.65 -7.62 -37.01
C ARG A 786 46.87 -8.97 -36.32
N HIS A 787 47.21 -8.94 -35.03
CA HIS A 787 47.35 -10.15 -34.20
C HIS A 787 46.12 -10.30 -33.30
N PRO A 788 45.40 -11.43 -33.34
CA PRO A 788 44.11 -11.58 -32.65
C PRO A 788 44.27 -11.50 -31.13
N VAL A 789 43.42 -10.70 -30.49
CA VAL A 789 43.28 -10.71 -29.02
C VAL A 789 42.38 -11.89 -28.63
N ILE A 790 42.96 -12.85 -27.91
CA ILE A 790 42.27 -14.09 -27.52
C ILE A 790 41.39 -13.84 -26.29
N PHE A 791 40.19 -14.41 -26.32
CA PHE A 791 39.35 -14.60 -25.15
C PHE A 791 38.89 -16.07 -25.14
N ASN A 792 39.11 -16.77 -24.04
CA ASN A 792 38.68 -18.16 -23.83
C ASN A 792 37.42 -18.24 -22.98
N ASN A 793 36.53 -19.19 -23.30
CA ASN A 793 35.35 -19.48 -22.50
C ASN A 793 35.72 -20.42 -21.33
N LEU A 794 35.83 -19.88 -20.12
CA LEU A 794 36.09 -20.71 -18.93
C LEU A 794 34.89 -21.57 -18.52
N HIS A 795 33.70 -21.27 -19.04
CA HIS A 795 32.45 -21.94 -18.69
C HIS A 795 31.98 -22.90 -19.78
N ASP A 796 32.85 -23.25 -20.73
CA ASP A 796 32.61 -24.39 -21.60
C ASP A 796 32.49 -25.67 -20.76
N LEU A 797 31.75 -26.67 -21.23
CA LEU A 797 31.58 -27.94 -20.52
C LEU A 797 32.69 -28.96 -20.87
N GLY A 798 33.48 -28.73 -21.93
CA GLY A 798 34.54 -29.64 -22.34
C GLY A 798 35.70 -29.72 -21.36
N HIS A 799 36.51 -30.78 -21.52
CA HIS A 799 37.73 -31.05 -20.71
C HIS A 799 38.96 -30.22 -21.13
N ILE A 800 38.77 -29.16 -21.93
CA ILE A 800 39.86 -28.34 -22.46
C ILE A 800 40.56 -27.54 -21.33
N ASN A 801 39.83 -27.22 -20.25
CA ASN A 801 40.39 -26.53 -19.10
C ASN A 801 40.80 -27.54 -18.01
N PRO A 802 42.04 -27.49 -17.47
CA PRO A 802 42.50 -28.40 -16.43
C PRO A 802 41.86 -28.16 -15.06
N LYS A 803 41.08 -27.09 -14.88
CA LYS A 803 40.35 -26.81 -13.65
C LYS A 803 39.01 -27.57 -13.60
N PRO A 804 38.66 -28.16 -12.44
CA PRO A 804 37.39 -28.87 -12.29
C PRO A 804 36.21 -27.92 -12.53
N LEU A 805 35.10 -28.44 -13.04
CA LEU A 805 33.88 -27.65 -13.22
C LEU A 805 33.31 -27.14 -11.88
N VAL A 806 33.30 -27.99 -10.86
CA VAL A 806 32.74 -27.68 -9.55
C VAL A 806 33.71 -28.02 -8.44
N ARG A 807 33.67 -27.24 -7.37
CA ARG A 807 34.38 -27.50 -6.12
C ARG A 807 33.38 -27.48 -4.97
N ILE A 808 33.52 -28.42 -4.05
CA ILE A 808 32.80 -28.41 -2.78
C ILE A 808 33.73 -27.78 -1.75
N ALA A 809 33.36 -26.60 -1.25
CA ALA A 809 34.12 -25.90 -0.21
C ALA A 809 33.38 -26.03 1.13
N PRO A 810 34.06 -26.46 2.22
CA PRO A 810 33.46 -26.48 3.54
C PRO A 810 33.16 -25.04 4.03
N ASN A 811 32.13 -24.91 4.88
CA ASN A 811 31.51 -23.65 5.36
C ASN A 811 32.46 -22.58 5.97
N GLU A 812 33.76 -22.84 6.10
CA GLU A 812 34.73 -21.94 6.75
C GLU A 812 35.31 -20.86 5.81
N ASP A 813 35.15 -20.98 4.50
CA ASP A 813 35.70 -20.02 3.52
C ASP A 813 34.76 -18.84 3.18
N ASN A 814 33.77 -18.55 4.02
CA ASN A 814 32.94 -17.33 3.92
C ASN A 814 33.69 -16.09 4.43
N THR A 815 34.94 -15.90 4.00
CA THR A 815 35.63 -14.63 4.19
C THR A 815 35.06 -13.64 3.20
N THR A 816 34.07 -12.86 3.63
CA THR A 816 33.66 -11.62 2.97
C THR A 816 34.88 -10.70 2.95
N LEU A 817 35.63 -10.72 1.85
CA LEU A 817 36.76 -9.84 1.61
C LEU A 817 36.23 -8.42 1.43
N SER A 818 36.09 -7.75 2.58
CA SER A 818 35.85 -6.33 2.76
C SER A 818 36.74 -5.47 1.85
N SER A 819 36.19 -4.32 1.51
CA SER A 819 36.73 -3.24 0.68
C SER A 819 38.22 -2.95 0.91
N GLN A 820 39.08 -3.54 0.08
CA GLN A 820 40.47 -3.13 -0.11
C GLN A 820 40.76 -2.97 -1.60
N ASN A 821 41.51 -1.92 -1.95
CA ASN A 821 41.76 -1.46 -3.31
C ASN A 821 42.52 -2.51 -4.14
N SER A 822 42.03 -2.82 -5.35
CA SER A 822 42.71 -3.69 -6.32
C SER A 822 44.07 -3.12 -6.73
N THR A 823 45.09 -3.97 -6.90
CA THR A 823 46.47 -3.55 -7.20
C THR A 823 46.81 -3.59 -8.68
N SER A 824 46.06 -4.32 -9.51
CA SER A 824 46.31 -4.43 -10.96
C SER A 824 45.01 -4.57 -11.77
N GLN A 825 45.02 -4.12 -13.03
CA GLN A 825 43.89 -4.17 -13.97
C GLN A 825 44.30 -4.73 -15.33
N CYS A 826 43.45 -5.57 -15.92
CA CYS A 826 43.67 -6.19 -17.22
C CYS A 826 43.26 -5.22 -18.33
N ILE A 827 44.22 -4.83 -19.19
CA ILE A 827 44.00 -3.88 -20.29
C ILE A 827 43.17 -4.55 -21.39
N LEU A 828 43.41 -5.83 -21.67
CA LEU A 828 42.70 -6.60 -22.70
C LEU A 828 41.20 -6.66 -22.43
N CYS A 829 40.82 -7.02 -21.20
CA CYS A 829 39.45 -6.95 -20.74
C CYS A 829 38.92 -5.51 -20.80
N HIS A 830 39.69 -4.53 -20.29
CA HIS A 830 39.23 -3.13 -20.25
C HIS A 830 38.84 -2.58 -21.63
N GLY A 831 39.66 -2.82 -22.67
CA GLY A 831 39.35 -2.35 -24.02
C GLY A 831 38.30 -3.19 -24.77
N ALA A 832 37.85 -4.30 -24.20
CA ALA A 832 36.64 -5.02 -24.59
C ALA A 832 35.44 -4.65 -23.69
N ASP A 833 35.52 -3.52 -22.98
CA ASP A 833 34.52 -3.01 -22.03
C ASP A 833 34.26 -3.91 -20.81
N LEU A 834 35.16 -4.86 -20.55
CA LEU A 834 35.16 -5.75 -19.40
C LEU A 834 36.10 -5.23 -18.30
N ARG A 835 35.57 -4.79 -17.17
CA ARG A 835 36.41 -4.34 -16.05
C ARG A 835 36.85 -5.54 -15.20
N ARG A 836 38.14 -5.93 -15.31
CA ARG A 836 38.75 -6.97 -14.47
C ARG A 836 39.95 -6.42 -13.71
N SER A 837 39.88 -6.50 -12.38
CA SER A 837 40.90 -6.01 -11.46
C SER A 837 41.25 -7.08 -10.43
N PHE A 838 42.53 -7.17 -10.08
CA PHE A 838 43.08 -8.23 -9.24
C PHE A 838 43.85 -7.64 -8.06
N LYS A 839 43.85 -8.37 -6.95
CA LYS A 839 44.53 -7.95 -5.70
C LYS A 839 45.97 -8.47 -5.61
N LEU A 840 46.25 -9.58 -6.28
CA LEU A 840 47.57 -10.20 -6.29
C LEU A 840 48.05 -10.31 -7.74
N ALA A 841 49.35 -10.10 -7.96
CA ALA A 841 49.97 -10.28 -9.27
C ALA A 841 49.80 -11.72 -9.79
N SER A 842 49.81 -12.71 -8.89
CA SER A 842 49.54 -14.11 -9.25
C SER A 842 48.15 -14.32 -9.84
N GLN A 843 47.12 -13.66 -9.30
CA GLN A 843 45.74 -13.74 -9.83
C GLN A 843 45.62 -13.08 -11.21
N MET A 844 46.33 -11.96 -11.43
CA MET A 844 46.39 -11.33 -12.74
C MET A 844 47.06 -12.25 -13.77
N ILE A 845 48.18 -12.88 -13.41
CA ILE A 845 48.90 -13.81 -14.30
C ILE A 845 48.05 -15.05 -14.60
N GLU A 846 47.36 -15.59 -13.60
CA GLU A 846 46.42 -16.70 -13.76
C GLU A 846 45.27 -16.33 -14.72
N HIS A 847 44.65 -15.17 -14.52
CA HIS A 847 43.64 -14.64 -15.43
C HIS A 847 44.15 -14.47 -16.87
N MET A 848 45.36 -13.95 -17.04
CA MET A 848 45.98 -13.77 -18.37
C MET A 848 46.21 -15.09 -19.08
N ARG A 849 46.60 -16.12 -18.34
CA ARG A 849 46.76 -17.48 -18.89
C ARG A 849 45.42 -18.08 -19.27
N ASP A 850 44.45 -18.02 -18.37
CA ASP A 850 43.19 -18.73 -18.52
C ASP A 850 42.26 -18.08 -19.54
N ILE A 851 42.09 -16.75 -19.47
CA ILE A 851 41.20 -15.98 -20.35
C ILE A 851 41.90 -15.58 -21.65
N HIS A 852 43.18 -15.20 -21.60
CA HIS A 852 43.88 -14.61 -22.75
C HIS A 852 44.99 -15.49 -23.32
N GLY A 853 45.18 -16.71 -22.82
CA GLY A 853 46.22 -17.64 -23.31
C GLY A 853 47.66 -17.13 -23.13
N THR A 854 47.87 -16.12 -22.30
CA THR A 854 49.16 -15.42 -22.17
C THR A 854 49.90 -15.88 -20.91
N ALA A 855 50.95 -16.68 -21.08
CA ALA A 855 51.76 -17.19 -19.97
C ALA A 855 52.65 -16.11 -19.32
N GLU A 856 53.15 -15.17 -20.12
CA GLU A 856 54.06 -14.09 -19.68
C GLU A 856 53.45 -12.70 -19.99
N PRO A 857 52.54 -12.18 -19.14
CA PRO A 857 51.90 -10.91 -19.40
C PRO A 857 52.86 -9.73 -19.21
N VAL A 858 52.92 -8.85 -20.21
CA VAL A 858 53.74 -7.63 -20.22
C VAL A 858 52.97 -6.44 -19.65
N LYS A 859 53.60 -5.70 -18.71
CA LYS A 859 53.06 -4.47 -18.12
C LYS A 859 52.89 -3.35 -19.17
N ASP A 860 51.84 -2.55 -19.02
CA ASP A 860 51.42 -1.48 -19.94
C ASP A 860 51.05 -1.96 -21.36
N LEU A 861 50.96 -3.29 -21.56
CA LEU A 861 50.46 -3.92 -22.78
C LEU A 861 49.28 -4.84 -22.44
N HIS A 862 49.49 -5.81 -21.55
CA HIS A 862 48.47 -6.76 -21.10
C HIS A 862 47.76 -6.27 -19.83
N TYR A 863 48.48 -5.69 -18.88
CA TYR A 863 47.93 -5.18 -17.62
C TYR A 863 48.59 -3.87 -17.15
N VAL A 864 47.96 -3.18 -16.22
CA VAL A 864 48.47 -1.98 -15.55
C VAL A 864 48.36 -2.14 -14.02
N ASP A 865 49.30 -1.57 -13.27
CA ASP A 865 49.24 -1.51 -11.80
C ASP A 865 48.44 -0.29 -11.35
N VAL A 866 47.53 -0.47 -10.39
CA VAL A 866 46.56 0.55 -10.00
C VAL A 866 46.52 0.75 -8.49
N THR A 867 47.69 1.11 -7.95
CA THR A 867 47.93 1.19 -6.50
C THR A 867 47.14 2.28 -5.76
N ARG A 868 46.62 3.30 -6.46
CA ARG A 868 45.77 4.37 -5.92
C ARG A 868 44.50 4.57 -6.76
N GLN A 869 43.41 5.00 -6.12
CA GLN A 869 42.13 5.29 -6.79
C GLN A 869 42.27 6.37 -7.90
N VAL A 870 43.22 7.30 -7.75
CA VAL A 870 43.55 8.31 -8.77
C VAL A 870 44.19 7.68 -10.01
N ASP A 871 45.02 6.65 -9.86
CA ASP A 871 45.63 5.92 -10.99
C ASP A 871 44.56 5.18 -11.80
N GLN A 872 43.52 4.71 -11.10
CA GLN A 872 42.33 4.04 -11.65
C GLN A 872 41.52 4.99 -12.54
N ILE A 873 41.25 6.20 -12.05
CA ILE A 873 40.57 7.26 -12.82
C ILE A 873 41.45 7.71 -13.99
N ARG A 874 42.76 7.85 -13.78
CA ARG A 874 43.71 8.26 -14.82
C ARG A 874 43.78 7.25 -15.96
N PHE A 875 43.86 5.95 -15.66
CA PHE A 875 43.79 4.89 -16.66
C PHE A 875 42.46 4.91 -17.43
N MET A 876 41.33 5.05 -16.72
CA MET A 876 40.01 5.14 -17.35
C MET A 876 39.83 6.35 -18.28
N VAL A 877 40.41 7.50 -17.94
CA VAL A 877 40.28 8.75 -18.72
C VAL A 877 41.27 8.82 -19.88
N HIS A 878 42.43 8.17 -19.77
CA HIS A 878 43.52 8.28 -20.74
C HIS A 878 43.76 7.02 -21.58
N TYR A 879 42.93 5.98 -21.45
CA TYR A 879 43.00 4.80 -22.32
C TYR A 879 42.62 5.18 -23.76
N ASP A 880 43.63 5.32 -24.63
CA ASP A 880 43.44 5.46 -26.08
C ASP A 880 43.57 4.10 -26.76
N ARG A 881 42.43 3.57 -27.18
CA ARG A 881 42.31 2.30 -27.87
C ARG A 881 43.13 2.24 -29.17
N ARG A 882 43.22 3.31 -29.95
CA ARG A 882 43.95 3.32 -31.23
C ARG A 882 45.45 3.24 -31.00
N ALA A 883 45.94 4.01 -30.02
CA ALA A 883 47.34 3.95 -29.61
C ALA A 883 47.70 2.57 -29.04
N TRP A 884 46.81 1.95 -28.26
CA TRP A 884 47.03 0.61 -27.73
C TRP A 884 47.08 -0.46 -28.83
N VAL A 885 46.18 -0.43 -29.83
CA VAL A 885 46.18 -1.35 -30.98
C VAL A 885 47.51 -1.28 -31.75
N GLN A 886 48.03 -0.08 -31.99
CA GLN A 886 49.34 0.08 -32.64
C GLN A 886 50.47 -0.53 -31.80
N LYS A 887 50.44 -0.33 -30.48
CA LYS A 887 51.42 -0.90 -29.55
C LYS A 887 51.36 -2.43 -29.52
N TRP A 888 50.16 -3.00 -29.53
CA TRP A 888 49.91 -4.44 -29.62
C TRP A 888 50.49 -5.04 -30.89
N ASP A 889 50.13 -4.49 -32.05
CA ASP A 889 50.62 -5.02 -33.31
C ASP A 889 52.14 -4.86 -33.46
N CYS A 890 52.72 -3.73 -33.03
CA CYS A 890 54.17 -3.55 -33.05
C CYS A 890 54.91 -4.56 -32.15
N PHE A 891 54.36 -4.85 -30.96
CA PHE A 891 54.94 -5.82 -30.04
C PHE A 891 54.95 -7.22 -30.65
N HIS A 892 53.83 -7.68 -31.19
CA HIS A 892 53.75 -9.01 -31.80
C HIS A 892 54.50 -9.12 -33.13
N ASP A 893 54.56 -8.06 -33.94
CA ASP A 893 55.41 -8.00 -35.14
C ASP A 893 56.90 -8.14 -34.78
N SER A 894 57.34 -7.55 -33.66
CA SER A 894 58.72 -7.65 -33.18
C SER A 894 59.07 -9.04 -32.60
N GLN A 895 58.07 -9.77 -32.12
CA GLN A 895 58.21 -11.16 -31.65
C GLN A 895 58.17 -12.16 -32.82
N GLY A 896 57.44 -11.85 -33.89
CA GLY A 896 57.26 -12.70 -35.08
C GLY A 896 58.43 -12.71 -36.08
N ALA A 897 59.46 -11.87 -35.89
CA ALA A 897 60.66 -11.88 -36.73
C ALA A 897 61.63 -13.06 -36.45
N GLY A 898 61.25 -13.98 -35.54
CA GLY A 898 62.03 -15.18 -35.22
C GLY A 898 61.13 -16.38 -34.92
N GLY A 899 60.36 -16.86 -35.89
CA GLY A 899 59.63 -18.12 -35.73
C GLY A 899 58.43 -18.28 -36.66
N ALA A 900 58.67 -18.38 -37.96
CA ALA A 900 57.70 -19.02 -38.84
C ALA A 900 57.70 -20.53 -38.53
N ALA A 901 56.70 -21.01 -37.79
CA ALA A 901 56.33 -22.41 -37.74
C ALA A 901 54.80 -22.51 -37.70
N GLU A 902 54.28 -23.28 -38.65
CA GLU A 902 52.88 -23.54 -38.92
C GLU A 902 52.08 -23.93 -37.67
N THR A 903 50.87 -23.38 -37.54
CA THR A 903 49.74 -24.10 -36.96
C THR A 903 48.45 -23.51 -37.54
N THR A 904 48.06 -24.04 -38.69
CA THR A 904 46.66 -24.12 -39.11
C THR A 904 45.87 -24.85 -38.04
N LEU A 905 44.96 -24.16 -37.37
CA LEU A 905 43.84 -24.79 -36.67
C LEU A 905 42.57 -24.18 -37.23
N GLU A 906 41.87 -25.05 -37.95
CA GLU A 906 40.56 -24.83 -38.56
C GLU A 906 39.57 -24.28 -37.54
N SER A 907 38.95 -23.16 -37.91
CA SER A 907 37.65 -22.78 -37.39
C SER A 907 36.63 -23.84 -37.81
N ALA A 908 36.24 -24.71 -36.87
CA ALA A 908 35.06 -25.55 -37.02
C ALA A 908 33.84 -24.85 -36.41
N SER A 909 32.76 -24.95 -37.16
CA SER A 909 31.38 -24.48 -36.97
C SER A 909 30.73 -24.85 -35.64
#